data_AF-A0A9W8V2V1-F1
#
_entry.id   AF-A0A9W8V2V1-F1
#
_cell.length_a   1.000
_cell.length_b   1.000
_cell.length_c   1.000
_cell.angle_alpha   90.00
_cell.angle_beta   90.00
_cell.angle_gamma   90.00
#
_symmetry.space_group_name_H-M   'P 1'
#
loop_
_entity.id
_entity.type
_entity.pdbx_description
1 polymer ?
#
loop_
_entity_poly.entity_id
_entity_poly.type
_entity_poly.pdbx_seq_one_letter_code
_entity_poly.pdbx_strand_id
1 'polypeptide(L)'
;MWLDRLAGGPASNPGPSTPQPGNRAYSPLPRRTSSSLSPYITSQRGGVSPRGSSLSLVSNDSSSSLLSSSRRPNGSNLRQTSTIETGPDSLEVLETLLARFSTDSDSATKQKSISQDDIDFEADFGGLSLKELAASQAPEPATFNTRKPQTAEESENERSKLEDLHRSIEACDDVLNSVEINLASFRNDLATVSADIESLQTRSTALNRRLENRKQVEKALGPLVEELSLSPEVISKISEGHIDETWAKMLAELDRKTASFKKKSETRPSKAAKDLEPILEKLILKAIERIRDFIVAQIKALRSPHINAQIIQQQNFLRFKDLFTFLHKHHPTLANEIALAYMNTMRWYYLNQFTRYEKALGKIKLHILDKNDTLGHEDITRKATVLSSSRAPGPPHDAFNLGRRIDLLKTNSQAALSSYLAEEDQSTHYLEVPFRNFNLALIDNATAEYTFMATFFSPALSFGQISKNFNYVFEPTFELGQTLSRSLVGESYDALGLLLCIRLNQHFAFELQRRKVPAVDGYINATTMLLWPRLQVIMDRHCDSVRHLTNAVPSKPNRADQAKLSAAPHVVTQRFGQLLHGFLALSADAGDDGPVVASLRRLRSEVETFLGRQAESYGDKRKSGRFLYNNYSLILTIISDESGTLAEEQQEHFEELKAQFQEAA
;
A
#
# COMPACT_ATOMS: atom_id res chain seq x y z
N MET A 1 -24.55 -2.64 -17.19
CA MET A 1 -24.14 -1.85 -16.00
C MET A 1 -23.34 -2.62 -14.92
N TRP A 2 -23.69 -3.85 -14.51
CA TRP A 2 -22.83 -4.63 -13.58
C TRP A 2 -21.63 -5.30 -14.29
N LEU A 3 -21.79 -5.68 -15.55
CA LEU A 3 -20.75 -6.32 -16.37
C LEU A 3 -19.95 -5.35 -17.27
N ASP A 4 -20.48 -4.14 -17.54
CA ASP A 4 -19.74 -3.06 -18.24
C ASP A 4 -18.48 -2.58 -17.50
N ARG A 5 -18.20 -3.19 -16.34
CA ARG A 5 -17.15 -2.82 -15.39
C ARG A 5 -15.77 -3.33 -15.79
N LEU A 6 -15.67 -4.27 -16.74
CA LEU A 6 -14.41 -4.82 -17.22
C LEU A 6 -13.87 -4.12 -18.49
N ALA A 7 -14.68 -3.25 -19.12
CA ALA A 7 -14.29 -2.53 -20.33
C ALA A 7 -13.52 -1.21 -20.06
N GLY A 8 -13.28 -0.84 -18.80
CA GLY A 8 -12.66 0.41 -18.39
C GLY A 8 -11.15 0.34 -18.13
N GLY A 9 -10.36 -0.19 -19.08
CA GLY A 9 -8.91 0.04 -19.14
C GLY A 9 -8.59 1.21 -20.08
N PRO A 10 -7.49 1.96 -19.90
CA PRO A 10 -7.20 3.12 -20.74
C PRO A 10 -6.95 2.66 -22.17
N ALA A 11 -7.90 2.91 -23.06
CA ALA A 11 -7.74 2.73 -24.49
C ALA A 11 -6.67 3.71 -24.99
N SER A 12 -5.43 3.24 -25.05
CA SER A 12 -4.39 3.83 -25.89
C SER A 12 -4.36 3.00 -27.16
N ASN A 13 -4.91 3.53 -28.24
CA ASN A 13 -4.56 3.08 -29.59
C ASN A 13 -4.57 4.28 -30.55
N PRO A 14 -3.48 4.50 -31.31
CA PRO A 14 -3.44 5.46 -32.39
C PRO A 14 -4.04 4.84 -33.67
N GLY A 15 -4.75 5.66 -34.45
CA GLY A 15 -5.27 5.27 -35.77
C GLY A 15 -4.18 5.21 -36.86
N PRO A 16 -4.54 4.68 -38.04
CA PRO A 16 -4.49 5.49 -39.27
C PRO A 16 -5.75 5.27 -40.14
N SER A 17 -6.54 6.32 -40.45
CA SER A 17 -6.53 7.15 -41.66
C SER A 17 -6.66 6.43 -43.02
N THR A 18 -7.82 6.62 -43.68
CA THR A 18 -7.97 7.09 -45.08
C THR A 18 -9.47 7.30 -45.43
N PRO A 19 -9.81 8.15 -46.44
CA PRO A 19 -10.97 9.04 -46.40
C PRO A 19 -12.04 8.72 -47.46
N GLN A 20 -13.31 9.11 -47.22
CA GLN A 20 -14.25 9.50 -48.28
C GLN A 20 -15.45 10.31 -47.73
N PRO A 21 -16.16 11.09 -48.58
CA PRO A 21 -16.53 12.46 -48.25
C PRO A 21 -18.03 12.72 -48.05
N GLY A 22 -18.32 13.78 -47.30
CA GLY A 22 -19.43 14.72 -47.57
C GLY A 22 -20.84 14.32 -47.13
N ASN A 23 -21.34 14.93 -46.04
CA ASN A 23 -22.47 15.86 -46.17
C ASN A 23 -22.67 16.76 -44.94
N ARG A 24 -23.30 17.90 -45.21
CA ARG A 24 -23.29 19.18 -44.48
C ARG A 24 -23.92 19.18 -43.07
N ALA A 25 -23.23 19.92 -42.20
CA ALA A 25 -23.64 20.89 -41.18
C ALA A 25 -25.13 21.09 -40.85
N TYR A 26 -25.46 21.04 -39.55
CA TYR A 26 -26.43 21.94 -38.91
C TYR A 26 -26.00 22.25 -37.47
N SER A 27 -25.72 23.53 -37.22
CA SER A 27 -25.74 24.20 -35.92
C SER A 27 -26.80 25.29 -36.03
N PRO A 28 -27.53 25.60 -34.95
CA PRO A 28 -27.36 26.94 -34.41
C PRO A 28 -27.35 27.01 -32.87
N LEU A 29 -26.51 27.91 -32.36
CA LEU A 29 -26.51 28.50 -31.00
C LEU A 29 -27.73 29.45 -30.79
N PRO A 30 -27.84 30.22 -29.69
CA PRO A 30 -28.43 29.85 -28.40
C PRO A 30 -29.62 30.77 -28.02
N ARG A 31 -30.37 30.48 -26.95
CA ARG A 31 -31.33 31.47 -26.38
C ARG A 31 -31.22 31.58 -24.85
N ARG A 32 -30.90 32.79 -24.40
CA ARG A 32 -31.02 33.30 -23.02
C ARG A 32 -32.40 33.92 -22.81
N THR A 33 -32.96 33.75 -21.62
CA THR A 33 -33.77 34.69 -20.79
C THR A 33 -33.73 34.12 -19.35
N SER A 34 -33.14 34.72 -18.32
CA SER A 34 -33.33 36.00 -17.60
C SER A 34 -34.35 35.95 -16.45
N SER A 35 -33.95 36.59 -15.35
CA SER A 35 -34.70 36.94 -14.12
C SER A 35 -34.61 35.86 -13.00
N SER A 36 -34.25 36.16 -11.76
CA SER A 36 -34.16 37.46 -11.08
C SER A 36 -33.46 37.35 -9.72
N LEU A 37 -32.67 38.39 -9.39
CA LEU A 37 -32.59 39.06 -8.06
C LEU A 37 -31.94 38.28 -6.90
N SER A 38 -30.98 38.78 -6.10
CA SER A 38 -30.32 40.09 -5.96
C SER A 38 -29.32 40.00 -4.76
N PRO A 39 -28.65 41.06 -4.26
CA PRO A 39 -27.19 41.27 -4.36
C PRO A 39 -26.50 41.34 -2.98
N TYR A 40 -25.17 41.34 -2.82
CA TYR A 40 -24.21 42.47 -2.85
C TYR A 40 -22.82 41.84 -2.45
N ILE A 41 -21.68 41.98 -3.18
CA ILE A 41 -20.78 43.16 -3.28
C ILE A 41 -20.26 43.56 -1.86
N THR A 42 -18.98 43.65 -1.50
CA THR A 42 -17.69 43.79 -2.20
C THR A 42 -16.52 43.94 -1.19
N SER A 43 -15.29 43.66 -1.65
CA SER A 43 -13.98 44.31 -1.38
C SER A 43 -13.50 44.55 0.07
N GLN A 44 -12.33 44.10 0.51
CA GLN A 44 -10.92 44.41 0.16
C GLN A 44 -10.22 45.02 1.39
N ARG A 45 -9.12 44.36 1.76
CA ARG A 45 -7.85 44.87 2.32
C ARG A 45 -7.69 46.39 2.59
N GLY A 46 -7.04 46.68 3.72
CA GLY A 46 -5.86 47.57 3.74
C GLY A 46 -5.80 48.62 4.86
N GLY A 47 -4.89 48.40 5.82
CA GLY A 47 -3.89 49.42 6.18
C GLY A 47 -4.13 50.35 7.38
N VAL A 48 -3.13 50.30 8.27
CA VAL A 48 -2.47 51.44 8.95
C VAL A 48 -3.11 52.03 10.23
N SER A 49 -2.31 52.01 11.30
CA SER A 49 -2.46 52.69 12.58
C SER A 49 -2.10 54.19 12.49
N PRO A 50 -2.45 55.07 13.45
CA PRO A 50 -1.55 55.27 14.60
C PRO A 50 -2.19 55.81 15.91
N ARG A 51 -1.39 55.71 16.99
CA ARG A 51 -1.26 56.63 18.16
C ARG A 51 -2.50 57.05 18.97
N GLY A 52 -2.43 56.81 20.28
CA GLY A 52 -3.19 57.57 21.28
C GLY A 52 -3.19 56.94 22.66
N SER A 53 -2.26 57.39 23.50
CA SER A 53 -2.06 57.04 24.91
C SER A 53 -3.20 57.48 25.85
N SER A 54 -3.55 56.65 26.83
CA SER A 54 -4.08 57.13 28.12
C SER A 54 -3.75 56.18 29.27
N LEU A 55 -3.19 56.79 30.31
CA LEU A 55 -2.78 56.25 31.60
C LEU A 55 -3.96 55.69 32.40
N SER A 56 -3.75 54.58 33.12
CA SER A 56 -4.37 54.39 34.43
C SER A 56 -3.57 53.39 35.26
N LEU A 57 -3.33 53.82 36.50
CA LEU A 57 -2.44 53.30 37.53
C LEU A 57 -2.98 52.04 38.22
N VAL A 58 -2.03 51.20 38.64
CA VAL A 58 -2.04 50.31 39.83
C VAL A 58 -3.09 49.18 39.85
N SER A 59 -2.61 47.94 39.73
CA SER A 59 -2.69 46.95 40.83
C SER A 59 -1.90 45.68 40.49
N ASN A 60 -1.13 45.27 41.49
CA ASN A 60 -0.25 44.11 41.62
C ASN A 60 -1.02 42.78 41.53
N ASP A 61 -0.58 41.81 40.72
CA ASP A 61 -0.10 40.50 41.22
C ASP A 61 0.45 39.60 40.09
N SER A 62 1.42 38.78 40.47
CA SER A 62 2.26 37.97 39.59
C SER A 62 1.62 36.61 39.25
N SER A 63 1.83 36.09 38.03
CA SER A 63 2.04 34.66 37.72
C SER A 63 2.15 34.43 36.21
N SER A 64 3.37 34.39 35.68
CA SER A 64 3.65 33.90 34.32
C SER A 64 4.55 32.66 34.37
N SER A 65 3.96 31.49 34.11
CA SER A 65 4.67 30.28 33.72
C SER A 65 4.57 30.12 32.20
N LEU A 66 5.71 30.25 31.52
CA LEU A 66 5.87 29.99 30.09
C LEU A 66 6.88 28.86 29.89
N LEU A 67 6.47 27.84 29.14
CA LEU A 67 7.28 26.96 28.29
C LEU A 67 6.32 26.43 27.20
N SER A 68 6.68 26.08 25.97
CA SER A 68 7.72 26.42 25.00
C SER A 68 7.42 25.48 23.82
N SER A 69 7.33 25.96 22.57
CA SER A 69 7.67 25.11 21.40
C SER A 69 7.66 25.88 20.07
N SER A 70 8.79 25.74 19.37
CA SER A 70 8.90 25.45 17.92
C SER A 70 9.04 26.59 16.89
N ARG A 71 10.32 26.73 16.48
CA ARG A 71 10.88 26.72 15.10
C ARG A 71 10.73 27.94 14.17
N ARG A 72 11.87 28.65 14.07
CA ARG A 72 12.61 29.25 12.91
C ARG A 72 11.88 30.19 11.93
N PRO A 73 12.57 31.29 11.55
CA PRO A 73 13.25 31.32 10.25
C PRO A 73 14.66 31.96 10.20
N ASN A 74 15.36 31.66 9.10
CA ASN A 74 16.55 32.28 8.44
C ASN A 74 17.10 33.60 9.02
N GLY A 75 18.40 33.75 9.31
CA GLY A 75 19.54 33.70 8.35
C GLY A 75 19.75 35.10 7.74
N SER A 76 20.41 36.03 8.45
CA SER A 76 21.85 36.36 8.44
C SER A 76 22.20 37.54 7.53
N ASN A 77 22.84 38.58 8.09
CA ASN A 77 24.06 39.22 7.56
C ASN A 77 24.42 40.48 8.39
N LEU A 78 25.38 40.37 9.31
CA LEU A 78 26.56 41.23 9.21
C LEU A 78 27.76 40.62 9.94
N ARG A 79 28.87 40.64 9.22
CA ARG A 79 30.19 40.08 9.45
C ARG A 79 30.81 40.52 10.78
N GLN A 80 31.47 39.60 11.48
CA GLN A 80 32.83 39.85 11.96
C GLN A 80 33.64 38.56 11.94
N THR A 81 34.80 38.70 11.34
CA THR A 81 35.78 37.71 10.93
C THR A 81 36.59 37.20 12.11
N SER A 82 36.70 35.88 12.20
CA SER A 82 37.66 35.17 13.04
C SER A 82 39.08 35.34 12.48
N THR A 83 39.92 36.09 13.16
CA THR A 83 41.37 35.99 13.03
C THR A 83 41.86 34.90 13.97
N ILE A 84 42.49 33.88 13.39
CA ILE A 84 43.23 32.83 14.09
C ILE A 84 44.55 33.48 14.55
N GLU A 85 44.77 33.62 15.85
CA GLU A 85 46.11 33.88 16.37
C GLU A 85 46.85 32.54 16.51
N THR A 86 47.83 32.35 15.64
CA THR A 86 48.91 31.37 15.78
C THR A 86 50.01 31.98 16.64
N GLY A 87 49.87 31.87 17.96
CA GLY A 87 50.93 32.15 18.94
C GLY A 87 51.44 30.84 19.56
N PRO A 88 52.70 30.76 20.04
CA PRO A 88 53.23 29.58 20.71
C PRO A 88 52.41 29.24 21.96
N ASP A 89 52.30 27.95 22.26
CA ASP A 89 51.40 27.39 23.27
C ASP A 89 51.61 28.09 24.63
N SER A 90 50.54 28.69 25.16
CA SER A 90 50.55 29.52 26.37
C SER A 90 51.10 28.81 27.62
N LEU A 91 51.18 27.47 27.58
CA LEU A 91 51.78 26.64 28.62
C LEU A 91 53.32 26.61 28.56
N GLU A 92 53.94 26.59 27.38
CA GLU A 92 55.41 26.63 27.26
C GLU A 92 55.96 27.99 27.71
N VAL A 93 55.25 29.08 27.42
CA VAL A 93 55.64 30.44 27.84
C VAL A 93 55.60 30.58 29.37
N LEU A 94 54.61 29.97 30.03
CA LEU A 94 54.49 29.95 31.49
C LEU A 94 55.59 29.10 32.15
N GLU A 95 55.95 27.96 31.55
CA GLU A 95 57.01 27.09 32.06
C GLU A 95 58.40 27.73 31.91
N THR A 96 58.63 28.45 30.81
CA THR A 96 59.86 29.22 30.59
C THR A 96 59.97 30.42 31.55
N LEU A 97 58.86 31.07 31.88
CA LEU A 97 58.82 32.17 32.85
C LEU A 97 59.04 31.68 34.29
N LEU A 98 58.44 30.54 34.68
CA LEU A 98 58.62 29.95 36.01
C LEU A 98 60.02 29.37 36.23
N ALA A 99 60.65 28.81 35.18
CA ALA A 99 62.03 28.36 35.24
C ALA A 99 63.03 29.51 35.46
N ARG A 100 62.70 30.72 34.97
CA ARG A 100 63.55 31.91 35.07
C ARG A 100 63.54 32.58 36.46
N PHE A 101 62.59 32.22 37.34
CA PHE A 101 62.52 32.72 38.73
C PHE A 101 63.13 31.76 39.76
N SER A 102 63.64 30.59 39.36
CA SER A 102 64.21 29.59 40.27
C SER A 102 65.75 29.56 40.29
N THR A 103 66.42 30.42 39.52
CA THR A 103 67.88 30.50 39.45
C THR A 103 68.35 31.96 39.40
N ASP A 104 68.30 32.66 40.54
CA ASP A 104 69.20 33.78 40.89
C ASP A 104 68.75 34.44 42.20
N SER A 105 69.30 33.99 43.32
CA SER A 105 69.56 34.86 44.48
C SER A 105 70.48 34.15 45.46
N ASP A 106 71.75 34.03 45.07
CA ASP A 106 72.85 33.91 46.01
C ASP A 106 73.35 35.34 46.34
N SER A 107 73.70 35.57 47.61
CA SER A 107 74.42 36.71 48.19
C SER A 107 73.67 37.90 48.86
N ALA A 108 73.90 37.96 50.19
CA ALA A 108 74.32 39.12 51.01
C ALA A 108 73.29 40.05 51.73
N THR A 109 72.94 39.65 52.97
CA THR A 109 73.04 40.41 54.25
C THR A 109 72.75 41.92 54.33
N LYS A 110 71.76 42.30 55.17
CA LYS A 110 71.95 43.17 56.37
C LYS A 110 70.69 43.23 57.25
N GLN A 111 70.82 42.75 58.49
CA GLN A 111 69.88 42.90 59.61
C GLN A 111 70.07 44.27 60.30
N LYS A 112 69.01 44.81 60.91
CA LYS A 112 69.10 45.75 62.04
C LYS A 112 68.13 45.28 63.12
N SER A 113 68.69 44.79 64.23
CA SER A 113 68.00 44.46 65.49
C SER A 113 68.66 45.26 66.61
N ILE A 114 67.85 45.87 67.49
CA ILE A 114 68.30 46.47 68.75
C ILE A 114 68.49 45.33 69.76
N SER A 115 69.64 45.31 70.45
CA SER A 115 70.03 44.25 71.37
C SER A 115 69.80 44.67 72.83
N GLN A 116 69.57 43.68 73.68
CA GLN A 116 69.25 43.81 75.11
C GLN A 116 70.38 44.44 75.96
N ASP A 117 71.62 44.56 75.45
CA ASP A 117 72.76 45.14 76.18
C ASP A 117 72.77 46.68 76.17
N ASP A 118 71.97 47.35 75.33
CA ASP A 118 71.91 48.81 75.23
C ASP A 118 71.08 49.48 76.35
N ILE A 119 70.46 48.70 77.25
CA ILE A 119 69.56 49.23 78.31
C ILE A 119 70.20 49.14 79.71
N ASP A 120 71.29 48.38 79.88
CA ASP A 120 71.94 48.17 81.18
C ASP A 120 73.06 49.21 81.44
N PHE A 121 72.67 50.47 81.70
CA PHE A 121 73.58 51.52 82.15
C PHE A 121 73.42 51.79 83.67
N GLU A 122 74.29 51.19 84.48
CA GLU A 122 74.47 51.52 85.90
C GLU A 122 75.62 52.55 86.07
N ALA A 123 75.29 53.78 86.46
CA ALA A 123 76.27 54.79 86.84
C ALA A 123 76.54 54.78 88.37
N ASP A 124 77.81 54.68 88.74
CA ASP A 124 78.32 54.55 90.11
C ASP A 124 78.21 55.88 90.90
N PHE A 125 77.49 55.84 92.04
CA PHE A 125 77.26 56.98 92.94
C PHE A 125 78.26 57.08 94.10
N GLY A 126 79.44 56.45 93.99
CA GLY A 126 80.54 56.71 94.93
C GLY A 126 80.23 56.37 96.38
N GLY A 127 79.40 55.35 96.61
CA GLY A 127 79.12 54.80 97.94
C GLY A 127 78.19 55.62 98.83
N LEU A 128 77.46 56.61 98.31
CA LEU A 128 76.40 57.35 99.02
C LEU A 128 75.05 57.15 98.33
N SER A 129 73.97 57.04 99.11
CA SER A 129 72.64 56.82 98.54
C SER A 129 72.10 58.08 97.85
N LEU A 130 71.30 57.92 96.78
CA LEU A 130 70.71 59.02 95.98
C LEU A 130 69.92 60.05 96.83
N LYS A 131 69.43 59.64 98.01
CA LYS A 131 68.75 60.53 98.96
C LYS A 131 69.72 61.36 99.81
N GLU A 132 70.93 60.88 100.05
CA GLU A 132 71.99 61.58 100.79
C GLU A 132 72.80 62.55 99.89
N LEU A 133 72.87 62.29 98.58
CA LEU A 133 73.49 63.19 97.61
C LEU A 133 72.59 64.41 97.33
N ALA A 134 71.27 64.25 97.37
CA ALA A 134 70.31 65.36 97.27
C ALA A 134 70.17 66.20 98.57
N ALA A 135 70.65 65.69 99.71
CA ALA A 135 70.52 66.35 101.02
C ALA A 135 71.81 67.03 101.52
N SER A 136 72.94 66.92 100.79
CA SER A 136 74.26 67.39 101.20
C SER A 136 74.71 68.72 100.57
N GLN A 137 73.87 69.38 99.75
CA GLN A 137 74.21 70.69 99.18
C GLN A 137 73.24 71.79 99.63
N ALA A 138 73.75 72.61 100.55
CA ALA A 138 73.15 73.81 101.15
C ALA A 138 73.36 75.06 100.26
N PRO A 139 72.63 76.18 100.52
CA PRO A 139 72.26 77.17 99.49
C PRO A 139 73.16 78.44 99.42
N GLU A 140 73.04 79.16 98.28
CA GLU A 140 73.43 80.58 97.99
C GLU A 140 74.92 80.90 97.64
N PRO A 141 75.27 82.04 96.99
CA PRO A 141 74.69 82.69 95.78
C PRO A 141 75.74 83.30 94.78
N ALA A 142 75.25 83.78 93.61
CA ALA A 142 75.77 84.84 92.68
C ALA A 142 77.10 84.63 91.90
N THR A 143 77.32 84.96 90.61
CA THR A 143 76.97 86.16 89.81
C THR A 143 77.24 85.97 88.28
N PHE A 144 76.24 86.36 87.47
CA PHE A 144 76.19 87.01 86.13
C PHE A 144 77.43 87.25 85.22
N ASN A 145 77.20 87.15 83.88
CA ASN A 145 77.13 88.28 82.90
C ASN A 145 76.98 87.77 81.43
N THR A 146 75.85 87.91 80.72
CA THR A 146 75.30 89.02 79.89
C THR A 146 75.87 89.23 78.46
N ARG A 147 74.92 89.55 77.51
CA ARG A 147 74.98 90.08 76.10
C ARG A 147 74.88 89.04 74.97
N LYS A 148 74.06 89.15 73.90
CA LYS A 148 73.27 90.21 73.21
C LYS A 148 72.22 89.52 72.30
N PRO A 149 71.19 90.20 71.73
CA PRO A 149 70.04 89.56 71.09
C PRO A 149 70.35 89.14 69.64
N GLN A 150 69.94 87.93 69.22
CA GLN A 150 69.76 87.59 67.81
C GLN A 150 68.28 87.37 67.53
N THR A 151 67.89 87.95 66.41
CA THR A 151 66.57 88.35 65.94
C THR A 151 65.59 87.19 65.84
N ALA A 152 64.33 87.42 66.24
CA ALA A 152 63.22 86.48 66.05
C ALA A 152 63.10 85.99 64.59
N GLU A 153 63.53 86.79 63.61
CA GLU A 153 63.43 86.50 62.18
C GLU A 153 64.26 85.29 61.68
N GLU A 154 65.43 85.00 62.26
CA GLU A 154 66.24 83.84 61.83
C GLU A 154 65.70 82.52 62.41
N SER A 155 65.25 82.52 63.68
CA SER A 155 64.54 81.37 64.27
C SER A 155 63.14 81.19 63.67
N GLU A 156 62.48 82.26 63.21
CA GLU A 156 61.24 82.17 62.43
C GLU A 156 61.47 81.59 61.04
N ASN A 157 62.56 81.94 60.35
CA ASN A 157 62.87 81.38 59.02
C ASN A 157 63.31 79.90 59.06
N GLU A 158 63.99 79.45 60.12
CA GLU A 158 64.29 78.02 60.31
C GLU A 158 63.05 77.25 60.77
N ARG A 159 62.19 77.85 61.61
CA ARG A 159 60.84 77.33 61.89
C ARG A 159 60.01 77.21 60.62
N SER A 160 60.02 78.22 59.75
CA SER A 160 59.18 78.21 58.54
C SER A 160 59.64 77.13 57.56
N LYS A 161 60.94 76.89 57.39
CA LYS A 161 61.46 75.78 56.57
C LYS A 161 61.13 74.41 57.14
N LEU A 162 61.21 74.25 58.46
CA LEU A 162 60.79 73.01 59.14
C LEU A 162 59.27 72.83 59.10
N GLU A 163 58.49 73.90 59.18
CA GLU A 163 57.03 73.91 59.00
C GLU A 163 56.66 73.58 57.54
N ASP A 164 57.40 74.06 56.54
CA ASP A 164 57.19 73.73 55.13
C ASP A 164 57.58 72.27 54.82
N LEU A 165 58.67 71.77 55.41
CA LEU A 165 59.03 70.36 55.31
C LEU A 165 57.97 69.48 55.99
N HIS A 166 57.48 69.88 57.17
CA HIS A 166 56.42 69.19 57.87
C HIS A 166 55.12 69.18 57.04
N ARG A 167 54.74 70.31 56.44
CA ARG A 167 53.61 70.39 55.48
C ARG A 167 53.81 69.50 54.26
N SER A 168 55.04 69.40 53.74
CA SER A 168 55.32 68.52 52.60
C SER A 168 55.28 67.04 52.98
N ILE A 169 55.70 66.69 54.19
CA ILE A 169 55.61 65.32 54.72
C ILE A 169 54.15 64.97 54.99
N GLU A 170 53.38 65.88 55.60
CA GLU A 170 51.94 65.72 55.77
C GLU A 170 51.23 65.56 54.42
N ALA A 171 51.59 66.34 53.40
CA ALA A 171 51.02 66.18 52.06
C ALA A 171 51.39 64.85 51.40
N CYS A 172 52.62 64.36 51.59
CA CYS A 172 53.03 63.03 51.11
C CYS A 172 52.32 61.92 51.87
N ASP A 173 52.15 62.05 53.19
CA ASP A 173 51.39 61.12 54.02
C ASP A 173 49.91 61.12 53.64
N ASP A 174 49.31 62.27 53.31
CA ASP A 174 47.95 62.35 52.80
C ASP A 174 47.79 61.63 51.44
N VAL A 175 48.76 61.79 50.55
CA VAL A 175 48.77 61.08 49.26
C VAL A 175 48.97 59.58 49.48
N LEU A 176 49.89 59.16 50.35
CA LEU A 176 50.10 57.74 50.66
C LEU A 176 48.89 57.13 51.34
N ASN A 177 48.25 57.85 52.27
CA ASN A 177 46.99 57.46 52.89
C ASN A 177 45.88 57.33 51.84
N SER A 178 45.82 58.22 50.85
CA SER A 178 44.86 58.10 49.73
C SER A 178 45.13 56.86 48.86
N VAL A 179 46.39 56.52 48.60
CA VAL A 179 46.78 55.33 47.82
C VAL A 179 46.51 54.06 48.63
N GLU A 180 46.78 54.08 49.93
CA GLU A 180 46.46 53.00 50.85
C GLU A 180 44.95 52.74 50.92
N ILE A 181 44.15 53.80 51.06
CA ILE A 181 42.68 53.71 51.06
C ILE A 181 42.18 53.15 49.72
N ASN A 182 42.72 53.61 48.58
CA ASN A 182 42.32 53.12 47.26
C ASN A 182 42.71 51.66 47.04
N LEU A 183 43.94 51.24 47.42
CA LEU A 183 44.36 49.84 47.31
C LEU A 183 43.61 48.93 48.29
N ALA A 184 43.29 49.41 49.48
CA ALA A 184 42.44 48.70 50.43
C ALA A 184 41.02 48.55 49.87
N SER A 185 40.48 49.58 49.22
CA SER A 185 39.20 49.52 48.51
C SER A 185 39.24 48.50 47.38
N PHE A 186 40.24 48.57 46.48
CA PHE A 186 40.38 47.61 45.38
C PHE A 186 40.54 46.16 45.85
N ARG A 187 41.28 45.95 46.95
CA ARG A 187 41.40 44.62 47.57
C ARG A 187 40.05 44.13 48.09
N ASN A 188 39.29 45.01 48.75
CA ASN A 188 37.96 44.68 49.26
C ASN A 188 36.96 44.43 48.12
N ASP A 189 37.03 45.20 47.03
CA ASP A 189 36.21 45.03 45.83
C ASP A 189 36.54 43.71 45.12
N LEU A 190 37.82 43.35 44.98
CA LEU A 190 38.23 42.04 44.43
C LEU A 190 37.81 40.88 45.34
N ALA A 191 37.89 41.05 46.66
CA ALA A 191 37.39 40.05 47.60
C ALA A 191 35.87 39.88 47.47
N THR A 192 35.14 40.98 47.28
CA THR A 192 33.68 40.99 47.08
C THR A 192 33.31 40.33 45.75
N VAL A 193 33.96 40.71 44.65
CA VAL A 193 33.73 40.12 43.31
C VAL A 193 34.11 38.64 43.29
N SER A 194 35.19 38.24 43.95
CA SER A 194 35.59 36.83 44.04
C SER A 194 34.57 36.01 44.84
N ALA A 195 34.07 36.54 45.96
CA ALA A 195 33.00 35.93 46.74
C ALA A 195 31.70 35.83 45.93
N ASP A 196 31.38 36.85 45.13
CA ASP A 196 30.22 36.84 44.23
C ASP A 196 30.37 35.80 43.11
N ILE A 197 31.56 35.68 42.48
CA ILE A 197 31.83 34.66 41.46
C ILE A 197 31.75 33.25 42.06
N GLU A 198 32.31 33.04 43.25
CA GLU A 198 32.23 31.76 43.95
C GLU A 198 30.78 31.42 44.31
N SER A 199 30.00 32.41 44.78
CA SER A 199 28.57 32.29 45.04
C SER A 199 27.79 31.94 43.77
N LEU A 200 28.08 32.59 42.65
CA LEU A 200 27.43 32.36 41.36
C LEU A 200 27.80 30.98 40.79
N GLN A 201 29.06 30.57 40.91
CA GLN A 201 29.53 29.25 40.48
C GLN A 201 28.91 28.13 41.34
N THR A 202 28.85 28.33 42.66
CA THR A 202 28.17 27.41 43.58
C THR A 202 26.68 27.33 43.26
N ARG A 203 26.03 28.47 42.97
CA ARG A 203 24.63 28.51 42.56
C ARG A 203 24.39 27.84 41.20
N SER A 204 25.29 28.03 40.24
CA SER A 204 25.23 27.42 38.91
C SER A 204 25.37 25.90 38.98
N THR A 205 26.37 25.41 39.73
CA THR A 205 26.57 23.96 39.93
C THR A 205 25.40 23.32 40.71
N ALA A 206 24.85 24.01 41.71
CA ALA A 206 23.66 23.56 42.42
C ALA A 206 22.43 23.50 41.51
N LEU A 207 22.22 24.50 40.64
CA LEU A 207 21.14 24.48 39.65
C LEU A 207 21.32 23.36 38.62
N ASN A 208 22.55 23.13 38.15
CA ASN A 208 22.83 22.06 37.20
C ASN A 208 22.56 20.67 37.81
N ARG A 209 22.95 20.47 39.08
CA ARG A 209 22.59 19.24 39.82
C ARG A 209 21.08 19.08 39.96
N ARG A 210 20.33 20.16 40.26
CA ARG A 210 18.86 20.12 40.33
C ARG A 210 18.22 19.80 38.98
N LEU A 211 18.75 20.35 37.90
CA LEU A 211 18.27 20.09 36.54
C LEU A 211 18.51 18.64 36.15
N GLU A 212 19.69 18.10 36.45
CA GLU A 212 20.03 16.70 36.17
C GLU A 212 19.14 15.74 36.97
N ASN A 213 18.93 16.00 38.26
CA ASN A 213 18.00 15.23 39.07
C ASN A 213 16.57 15.28 38.51
N ARG A 214 16.11 16.45 38.05
CA ARG A 214 14.78 16.58 37.42
C ARG A 214 14.69 15.81 36.11
N LYS A 215 15.73 15.83 35.26
CA LYS A 215 15.78 15.03 34.03
C LYS A 215 15.74 13.54 34.30
N GLN A 216 16.45 13.07 35.32
CA GLN A 216 16.43 11.65 35.70
C GLN A 216 15.05 11.23 36.20
N VAL A 217 14.40 12.07 37.01
CA VAL A 217 13.03 11.84 37.47
C VAL A 217 12.04 11.89 36.30
N GLU A 218 12.15 12.85 35.39
CA GLU A 218 11.32 12.95 34.18
C GLU A 218 11.48 11.70 33.30
N LYS A 219 12.71 11.23 33.12
CA LYS A 219 13.00 10.00 32.37
C LYS A 219 12.40 8.74 33.02
N ALA A 220 12.28 8.72 34.34
CA ALA A 220 11.67 7.61 35.07
C ALA A 220 10.14 7.69 35.14
N LEU A 221 9.59 8.89 35.38
CA LEU A 221 8.17 9.12 35.64
C LEU A 221 7.37 9.39 34.36
N GLY A 222 7.95 10.08 33.37
CA GLY A 222 7.30 10.44 32.11
C GLY A 222 6.66 9.25 31.41
N PRO A 223 7.40 8.15 31.15
CA PRO A 223 6.82 6.96 30.52
C PRO A 223 5.70 6.32 31.34
N LEU A 224 5.77 6.39 32.66
CA LEU A 224 4.72 5.85 33.55
C LEU A 224 3.44 6.70 33.47
N VAL A 225 3.58 8.03 33.41
CA VAL A 225 2.44 8.95 33.30
C VAL A 225 1.79 8.90 31.93
N GLU A 226 2.57 8.86 30.84
CA GLU A 226 2.05 8.71 29.48
C GLU A 226 1.28 7.38 29.29
N GLU A 227 1.71 6.33 29.98
CA GLU A 227 1.05 5.03 29.96
C GLU A 227 -0.25 5.00 30.80
N LEU A 228 -0.26 5.66 31.96
CA LEU A 228 -1.42 5.73 32.84
C LEU A 228 -2.42 6.84 32.47
N SER A 229 -2.11 7.64 31.44
CA SER A 229 -2.98 8.72 30.97
C SER A 229 -3.61 8.41 29.61
N LEU A 230 -4.91 8.63 29.54
CA LEU A 230 -5.65 8.68 28.28
C LEU A 230 -5.91 10.13 27.94
N SER A 231 -5.55 10.55 26.72
CA SER A 231 -5.85 11.90 26.26
C SER A 231 -7.36 12.09 26.16
N PRO A 232 -7.94 13.16 26.73
CA PRO A 232 -9.38 13.45 26.62
C PRO A 232 -9.84 13.58 25.16
N GLU A 233 -8.94 14.00 24.26
CA GLU A 233 -9.21 14.08 22.82
C GLU A 233 -9.50 12.70 22.22
N VAL A 234 -8.77 11.66 22.64
CA VAL A 234 -9.00 10.26 22.21
C VAL A 234 -10.40 9.82 22.64
N ILE A 235 -10.78 10.14 23.89
CA ILE A 235 -12.07 9.76 24.46
C ILE A 235 -13.21 10.41 23.68
N SER A 236 -13.16 11.74 23.50
CA SER A 236 -14.19 12.50 22.78
C SER A 236 -14.30 12.08 21.31
N LYS A 237 -13.17 11.89 20.61
CA LYS A 237 -13.17 11.39 19.23
C LYS A 237 -13.79 10.00 19.11
N ILE A 238 -13.51 9.09 20.03
CA ILE A 238 -14.05 7.72 19.96
C ILE A 238 -15.53 7.69 20.34
N SER A 239 -15.96 8.49 21.32
CA SER A 239 -17.36 8.52 21.77
C SER A 239 -18.29 9.26 20.80
N GLU A 240 -17.88 10.41 20.30
CA GLU A 240 -18.75 11.35 19.56
C GLU A 240 -18.29 11.61 18.11
N GLY A 241 -17.03 11.36 17.80
CA GLY A 241 -16.45 11.67 16.50
C GLY A 241 -16.99 10.81 15.34
N HIS A 242 -16.90 11.38 14.13
CA HIS A 242 -17.17 10.66 12.88
C HIS A 242 -16.04 9.66 12.56
N ILE A 243 -16.38 8.58 11.85
CA ILE A 243 -15.43 7.52 11.48
C ILE A 243 -14.68 7.96 10.21
N ASP A 244 -13.57 8.66 10.45
CA ASP A 244 -12.63 9.10 9.42
C ASP A 244 -11.27 8.40 9.61
N GLU A 245 -10.31 8.64 8.72
CA GLU A 245 -8.94 8.10 8.87
C GLU A 245 -8.27 8.55 10.17
N THR A 246 -8.62 9.74 10.67
CA THR A 246 -8.15 10.20 11.98
C THR A 246 -8.71 9.33 13.11
N TRP A 247 -9.98 8.93 13.02
CA TRP A 247 -10.63 8.06 13.99
C TRP A 247 -9.96 6.68 14.05
N ALA A 248 -9.64 6.09 12.89
CA ALA A 248 -8.91 4.83 12.82
C ALA A 248 -7.51 4.90 13.48
N LYS A 249 -6.80 6.02 13.34
CA LYS A 249 -5.52 6.24 14.02
C LYS A 249 -5.69 6.32 15.54
N MET A 250 -6.71 7.03 16.03
CA MET A 250 -7.02 7.09 17.46
C MET A 250 -7.41 5.73 18.03
N LEU A 251 -8.13 4.91 17.25
CA LEU A 251 -8.45 3.53 17.63
C LEU A 251 -7.20 2.65 17.75
N ALA A 252 -6.24 2.80 16.82
CA ALA A 252 -4.97 2.07 16.90
C ALA A 252 -4.13 2.51 18.12
N GLU A 253 -4.18 3.79 18.49
CA GLU A 253 -3.57 4.28 19.73
C GLU A 253 -4.25 3.65 20.96
N LEU A 254 -5.59 3.61 20.98
CA LEU A 254 -6.35 2.96 22.04
C LEU A 254 -5.96 1.48 22.17
N ASP A 255 -5.91 0.73 21.08
CA ASP A 255 -5.55 -0.70 21.10
C ASP A 255 -4.11 -0.93 21.58
N ARG A 256 -3.16 -0.06 21.17
CA ARG A 256 -1.78 -0.09 21.67
C ARG A 256 -1.73 0.17 23.17
N LYS A 257 -2.47 1.17 23.66
CA LYS A 257 -2.55 1.49 25.09
C LYS A 257 -3.19 0.34 25.88
N THR A 258 -4.25 -0.27 25.37
CA THR A 258 -4.87 -1.45 26.01
C THR A 258 -3.93 -2.65 26.08
N ALA A 259 -3.15 -2.92 25.03
CA ALA A 259 -2.18 -4.01 25.05
C ALA A 259 -1.05 -3.77 26.07
N SER A 260 -0.51 -2.54 26.13
CA SER A 260 0.51 -2.15 27.11
C SER A 260 -0.02 -2.25 28.54
N PHE A 261 -1.25 -1.78 28.76
CA PHE A 261 -1.92 -1.83 30.05
C PHE A 261 -2.10 -3.27 30.55
N LYS A 262 -2.63 -4.17 29.70
CA LYS A 262 -2.82 -5.59 30.06
C LYS A 262 -1.50 -6.27 30.45
N LYS A 263 -0.45 -6.08 29.65
CA LYS A 263 0.88 -6.68 29.89
C LYS A 263 1.49 -6.25 31.23
N LYS A 264 1.25 -5.01 31.66
CA LYS A 264 1.85 -4.49 32.91
C LYS A 264 0.97 -4.65 34.14
N SER A 265 -0.35 -4.66 33.99
CA SER A 265 -1.27 -4.99 35.09
C SER A 265 -0.91 -6.34 35.72
N GLU A 266 -0.52 -7.31 34.90
CA GLU A 266 -0.01 -8.62 35.35
C GLU A 266 1.31 -8.54 36.14
N THR A 267 2.18 -7.57 35.83
CA THR A 267 3.52 -7.45 36.45
C THR A 267 3.56 -6.56 37.69
N ARG A 268 2.75 -5.48 37.75
CA ARG A 268 2.74 -4.49 38.84
C ARG A 268 1.36 -3.83 38.97
N PRO A 269 0.46 -4.35 39.82
CA PRO A 269 -0.84 -3.73 40.05
C PRO A 269 -0.68 -2.43 40.85
N SER A 270 -0.92 -1.28 40.22
CA SER A 270 -1.01 0.02 40.92
C SER A 270 -2.48 0.41 41.15
N LYS A 271 -2.76 1.27 42.13
CA LYS A 271 -4.14 1.77 42.38
C LYS A 271 -4.68 2.55 41.18
N ALA A 272 -3.87 3.43 40.61
CA ALA A 272 -4.26 4.21 39.44
C ALA A 272 -4.42 3.34 38.17
N ALA A 273 -3.74 2.19 38.06
CA ALA A 273 -4.03 1.22 37.01
C ALA A 273 -5.43 0.61 37.19
N LYS A 274 -5.80 0.23 38.42
CA LYS A 274 -7.15 -0.31 38.72
C LYS A 274 -8.27 0.70 38.44
N ASP A 275 -8.02 2.00 38.62
CA ASP A 275 -9.00 3.05 38.31
C ASP A 275 -9.14 3.28 36.80
N LEU A 276 -8.07 3.05 36.01
CA LEU A 276 -8.07 3.22 34.56
C LEU A 276 -8.74 2.08 33.81
N GLU A 277 -8.61 0.85 34.32
CA GLU A 277 -9.18 -0.37 33.76
C GLU A 277 -10.66 -0.24 33.36
N PRO A 278 -11.60 0.18 34.25
CA PRO A 278 -13.02 0.28 33.88
C PRO A 278 -13.30 1.39 32.86
N ILE A 279 -12.49 2.45 32.81
CA ILE A 279 -12.62 3.52 31.82
C ILE A 279 -12.23 2.99 30.44
N LEU A 280 -11.13 2.23 30.39
CA LEU A 280 -10.63 1.61 29.16
C LEU A 280 -11.61 0.57 28.61
N GLU A 281 -12.16 -0.29 29.47
CA GLU A 281 -13.18 -1.26 29.09
C GLU A 281 -14.44 -0.59 28.54
N LYS A 282 -14.94 0.45 29.20
CA LYS A 282 -16.10 1.22 28.70
C LYS A 282 -15.81 1.88 27.35
N LEU A 283 -14.60 2.41 27.16
CA LEU A 283 -14.20 3.03 25.89
C LEU A 283 -14.10 1.99 24.76
N ILE A 284 -13.59 0.79 25.06
CA ILE A 284 -13.56 -0.34 24.12
C ILE A 284 -14.98 -0.77 23.75
N LEU A 285 -15.88 -0.92 24.72
CA LEU A 285 -17.28 -1.26 24.47
C LEU A 285 -17.96 -0.20 23.60
N LYS A 286 -17.69 1.09 23.85
CA LYS A 286 -18.23 2.17 23.01
C LYS A 286 -17.65 2.14 21.59
N ALA A 287 -16.36 1.88 21.44
CA ALA A 287 -15.73 1.70 20.14
C ALA A 287 -16.34 0.52 19.36
N ILE A 288 -16.59 -0.60 20.03
CA ILE A 288 -17.24 -1.79 19.45
C ILE A 288 -18.65 -1.44 18.93
N GLU A 289 -19.47 -0.74 19.73
CA GLU A 289 -20.80 -0.28 19.34
C GLU A 289 -20.76 0.57 18.06
N ARG A 290 -19.83 1.55 18.00
CA ARG A 290 -19.66 2.46 16.86
C ARG A 290 -19.20 1.72 15.60
N ILE A 291 -18.23 0.82 15.74
CA ILE A 291 -17.72 0.00 14.62
C ILE A 291 -18.82 -0.91 14.08
N ARG A 292 -19.59 -1.56 14.96
CA ARG A 292 -20.73 -2.39 14.58
C ARG A 292 -21.72 -1.59 13.74
N ASP A 293 -22.15 -0.44 14.22
CA ASP A 293 -23.16 0.38 13.55
C ASP A 293 -22.68 0.84 12.17
N PHE A 294 -21.40 1.21 12.06
CA PHE A 294 -20.77 1.55 10.79
C PHE A 294 -20.74 0.38 9.82
N ILE A 295 -20.17 -0.77 10.22
CA ILE A 295 -20.05 -1.92 9.32
C ILE A 295 -21.44 -2.43 8.91
N VAL A 296 -22.41 -2.46 9.84
CA VAL A 296 -23.79 -2.83 9.53
C VAL A 296 -24.42 -1.86 8.54
N ALA A 297 -24.19 -0.55 8.67
CA ALA A 297 -24.65 0.43 7.69
C ALA A 297 -24.03 0.20 6.30
N GLN A 298 -22.73 -0.13 6.23
CA GLN A 298 -22.06 -0.47 4.98
C GLN A 298 -22.60 -1.77 4.35
N ILE A 299 -22.86 -2.80 5.16
CA ILE A 299 -23.48 -4.05 4.69
C ILE A 299 -24.89 -3.79 4.14
N LYS A 300 -25.67 -2.93 4.80
CA LYS A 300 -27.00 -2.51 4.29
C LYS A 300 -26.88 -1.76 2.97
N ALA A 301 -25.87 -0.92 2.80
CA ALA A 301 -25.65 -0.18 1.55
C ALA A 301 -25.42 -1.11 0.35
N LEU A 302 -24.78 -2.27 0.55
CA LEU A 302 -24.57 -3.30 -0.48
C LEU A 302 -25.87 -3.89 -1.03
N ARG A 303 -26.99 -3.78 -0.31
CA ARG A 303 -28.31 -4.27 -0.76
C ARG A 303 -29.04 -3.31 -1.68
N SER A 304 -28.54 -2.09 -1.83
CA SER A 304 -29.22 -1.06 -2.60
C SER A 304 -29.16 -1.40 -4.10
N PRO A 305 -30.28 -1.24 -4.83
CA PRO A 305 -30.31 -1.49 -6.27
C PRO A 305 -29.38 -0.52 -7.00
N HIS A 306 -28.77 -0.97 -8.09
CA HIS A 306 -27.88 -0.19 -8.97
C HIS A 306 -26.53 0.23 -8.37
N ILE A 307 -26.22 -0.14 -7.12
CA ILE A 307 -24.91 0.18 -6.53
C ILE A 307 -23.86 -0.86 -6.93
N ASN A 308 -22.64 -0.38 -7.19
CA ASN A 308 -21.48 -1.24 -7.38
C ASN A 308 -20.93 -1.69 -6.02
N ALA A 309 -21.15 -2.97 -5.68
CA ALA A 309 -20.61 -3.58 -4.45
C ALA A 309 -19.09 -3.38 -4.30
N GLN A 310 -18.33 -3.45 -5.39
CA GLN A 310 -16.88 -3.29 -5.39
C GLN A 310 -16.44 -1.86 -5.01
N ILE A 311 -17.22 -0.84 -5.37
CA ILE A 311 -16.92 0.55 -4.97
C ILE A 311 -17.08 0.69 -3.46
N ILE A 312 -18.17 0.16 -2.88
CA ILE A 312 -18.38 0.17 -1.43
C ILE A 312 -17.28 -0.64 -0.73
N GLN A 313 -16.95 -1.83 -1.24
CA GLN A 313 -15.88 -2.67 -0.72
C GLN A 313 -14.53 -1.91 -0.70
N GLN A 314 -14.17 -1.21 -1.77
CA GLN A 314 -12.91 -0.46 -1.83
C GLN A 314 -12.91 0.80 -0.96
N GLN A 315 -13.96 1.62 -1.04
CA GLN A 315 -13.99 2.93 -0.39
C GLN A 315 -14.31 2.85 1.11
N ASN A 316 -15.19 1.93 1.51
CA ASN A 316 -15.76 1.92 2.86
C ASN A 316 -15.32 0.71 3.70
N PHE A 317 -15.04 -0.45 3.09
CA PHE A 317 -14.51 -1.61 3.83
C PHE A 317 -12.98 -1.60 3.84
N LEU A 318 -12.31 -1.63 2.68
CA LEU A 318 -10.84 -1.74 2.62
C LEU A 318 -10.11 -0.55 3.24
N ARG A 319 -10.63 0.67 3.04
CA ARG A 319 -10.08 1.89 3.68
C ARG A 319 -10.10 1.80 5.21
N PHE A 320 -11.09 1.11 5.77
CA PHE A 320 -11.31 0.98 7.21
C PHE A 320 -11.16 -0.49 7.68
N LYS A 321 -10.27 -1.27 7.05
CA LYS A 321 -10.06 -2.69 7.38
C LYS A 321 -9.63 -2.93 8.83
N ASP A 322 -8.91 -1.98 9.42
CA ASP A 322 -8.40 -2.08 10.79
C ASP A 322 -9.53 -2.14 11.83
N LEU A 323 -10.73 -1.63 11.48
CA LEU A 323 -11.91 -1.68 12.33
C LEU A 323 -12.38 -3.11 12.58
N PHE A 324 -12.38 -3.95 11.54
CA PHE A 324 -12.75 -5.35 11.68
C PHE A 324 -11.71 -6.11 12.50
N THR A 325 -10.42 -5.84 12.27
CA THR A 325 -9.33 -6.45 13.05
C THR A 325 -9.45 -6.11 14.53
N PHE A 326 -9.73 -4.85 14.87
CA PHE A 326 -9.99 -4.41 16.24
C PHE A 326 -11.21 -5.13 16.84
N LEU A 327 -12.32 -5.16 16.09
CA LEU A 327 -13.55 -5.82 16.55
C LEU A 327 -13.33 -7.31 16.84
N HIS A 328 -12.63 -8.02 15.95
CA HIS A 328 -12.36 -9.45 16.13
C HIS A 328 -11.44 -9.72 17.34
N LYS A 329 -10.47 -8.84 17.61
CA LYS A 329 -9.56 -8.96 18.75
C LYS A 329 -10.25 -8.81 20.11
N HIS A 330 -11.18 -7.84 20.22
CA HIS A 330 -11.84 -7.53 21.49
C HIS A 330 -13.20 -8.24 21.67
N HIS A 331 -13.91 -8.55 20.58
CA HIS A 331 -15.21 -9.21 20.63
C HIS A 331 -15.42 -10.16 19.41
N PRO A 332 -14.84 -11.37 19.42
CA PRO A 332 -14.85 -12.28 18.27
C PRO A 332 -16.25 -12.77 17.87
N THR A 333 -17.18 -12.97 18.82
CA THR A 333 -18.54 -13.47 18.53
C THR A 333 -19.29 -12.50 17.60
N LEU A 334 -19.39 -11.22 17.99
CA LEU A 334 -19.97 -10.16 17.16
C LEU A 334 -19.25 -9.98 15.83
N ALA A 335 -17.91 -10.09 15.79
CA ALA A 335 -17.16 -10.03 14.54
C ALA A 335 -17.59 -11.14 13.57
N ASN A 336 -17.77 -12.37 14.08
CA ASN A 336 -18.23 -13.50 13.28
C ASN A 336 -19.68 -13.34 12.83
N GLU A 337 -20.57 -12.80 13.66
CA GLU A 337 -21.95 -12.46 13.28
C GLU A 337 -22.01 -11.41 12.17
N ILE A 338 -21.19 -10.36 12.24
CA ILE A 338 -21.08 -9.34 11.21
C ILE A 338 -20.49 -9.92 9.92
N ALA A 339 -19.45 -10.77 10.02
CA ALA A 339 -18.90 -11.48 8.88
C ALA A 339 -19.96 -12.36 8.21
N LEU A 340 -20.78 -13.07 8.99
CA LEU A 340 -21.92 -13.85 8.50
C LEU A 340 -22.99 -12.99 7.82
N ALA A 341 -23.32 -11.83 8.39
CA ALA A 341 -24.24 -10.89 7.77
C ALA A 341 -23.73 -10.36 6.42
N TYR A 342 -22.43 -10.09 6.32
CA TYR A 342 -21.76 -9.74 5.06
C TYR A 342 -21.87 -10.89 4.06
N MET A 343 -21.47 -12.11 4.45
CA MET A 343 -21.52 -13.30 3.59
C MET A 343 -22.93 -13.56 3.05
N ASN A 344 -23.96 -13.51 3.90
CA ASN A 344 -25.35 -13.69 3.48
C ASN A 344 -25.81 -12.63 2.49
N THR A 345 -25.35 -11.39 2.67
CA THR A 345 -25.67 -10.28 1.78
C THR A 345 -24.99 -10.45 0.42
N MET A 346 -23.71 -10.83 0.39
CA MET A 346 -22.99 -11.07 -0.87
C MET A 346 -23.48 -12.33 -1.58
N ARG A 347 -23.84 -13.39 -0.85
CA ARG A 347 -24.45 -14.61 -1.40
C ARG A 347 -25.74 -14.27 -2.14
N TRP A 348 -26.61 -13.48 -1.53
CA TRP A 348 -27.83 -13.00 -2.18
C TRP A 348 -27.52 -12.07 -3.38
N TYR A 349 -26.56 -11.16 -3.22
CA TYR A 349 -26.18 -10.20 -4.27
C TYR A 349 -25.71 -10.90 -5.54
N TYR A 350 -24.72 -11.80 -5.43
CA TYR A 350 -24.19 -12.53 -6.58
C TYR A 350 -25.23 -13.46 -7.18
N LEU A 351 -25.98 -14.21 -6.37
CA LEU A 351 -27.03 -15.09 -6.86
C LEU A 351 -28.08 -14.31 -7.67
N ASN A 352 -28.65 -13.24 -7.12
CA ASN A 352 -29.66 -12.44 -7.82
C ASN A 352 -29.11 -11.81 -9.11
N GLN A 353 -27.86 -11.36 -9.10
CA GLN A 353 -27.26 -10.74 -10.29
C GLN A 353 -26.95 -11.77 -11.38
N PHE A 354 -26.42 -12.94 -11.02
CA PHE A 354 -26.14 -14.01 -11.99
C PHE A 354 -27.41 -14.70 -12.48
N THR A 355 -28.47 -14.84 -11.68
CA THR A 355 -29.78 -15.31 -12.16
C THR A 355 -30.38 -14.37 -13.21
N ARG A 356 -30.22 -13.05 -13.05
CA ARG A 356 -30.64 -12.10 -14.10
C ARG A 356 -29.77 -12.23 -15.35
N TYR A 357 -28.47 -12.42 -15.16
CA TYR A 357 -27.54 -12.54 -16.26
C TYR A 357 -27.73 -13.82 -17.07
N GLU A 358 -27.94 -14.96 -16.40
CA GLU A 358 -28.28 -16.23 -17.02
C GLU A 358 -29.55 -16.13 -17.87
N LYS A 359 -30.60 -15.48 -17.36
CA LYS A 359 -31.82 -15.18 -18.14
C LYS A 359 -31.56 -14.28 -19.35
N ALA A 360 -30.67 -13.28 -19.23
CA ALA A 360 -30.31 -12.41 -20.34
C ALA A 360 -29.53 -13.18 -21.41
N LEU A 361 -28.57 -14.02 -21.02
CA LEU A 361 -27.82 -14.88 -21.94
C LEU A 361 -28.72 -15.93 -22.60
N GLY A 362 -29.76 -16.41 -21.91
CA GLY A 362 -30.75 -17.33 -22.47
C GLY A 362 -31.62 -16.72 -23.60
N LYS A 363 -31.60 -15.40 -23.78
CA LYS A 363 -32.27 -14.72 -24.91
C LYS A 363 -31.45 -14.74 -26.19
N ILE A 364 -30.14 -15.03 -26.10
CA ILE A 364 -29.26 -15.13 -27.26
C ILE A 364 -29.72 -16.30 -28.14
N LYS A 365 -29.92 -16.05 -29.43
CA LYS A 365 -30.35 -17.09 -30.37
C LYS A 365 -29.18 -18.02 -30.68
N LEU A 366 -29.39 -19.32 -30.50
CA LEU A 366 -28.36 -20.34 -30.75
C LEU A 366 -28.66 -21.15 -32.02
N HIS A 367 -27.61 -21.54 -32.74
CA HIS A 367 -27.69 -22.58 -33.77
C HIS A 367 -28.04 -23.92 -33.12
N ILE A 368 -29.00 -24.64 -33.71
CA ILE A 368 -29.45 -25.94 -33.22
C ILE A 368 -28.74 -27.02 -34.04
N LEU A 369 -27.78 -27.69 -33.41
CA LEU A 369 -27.04 -28.83 -33.96
C LEU A 369 -27.60 -30.13 -33.37
N ASP A 370 -28.38 -30.86 -34.18
CA ASP A 370 -29.15 -32.03 -33.73
C ASP A 370 -28.42 -33.34 -34.07
N LYS A 371 -28.95 -34.47 -33.62
CA LYS A 371 -28.45 -35.83 -33.85
C LYS A 371 -28.32 -36.21 -35.33
N ASN A 372 -28.94 -35.45 -36.23
CA ASN A 372 -28.90 -35.64 -37.68
C ASN A 372 -27.67 -34.96 -38.31
N ASP A 373 -27.03 -34.01 -37.63
CA ASP A 373 -25.83 -33.30 -38.09
C ASP A 373 -24.56 -34.15 -37.84
N THR A 374 -24.58 -35.39 -38.32
CA THR A 374 -23.48 -36.35 -38.20
C THR A 374 -22.84 -36.63 -39.56
N LEU A 375 -21.59 -37.10 -39.55
CA LEU A 375 -20.78 -37.25 -40.77
C LEU A 375 -21.44 -38.16 -41.81
N GLY A 376 -22.03 -39.28 -41.37
CA GLY A 376 -22.64 -40.29 -42.23
C GLY A 376 -24.08 -40.03 -42.65
N HIS A 377 -24.67 -38.88 -42.29
CA HIS A 377 -26.02 -38.54 -42.75
C HIS A 377 -25.97 -38.03 -44.20
N GLU A 378 -26.51 -38.82 -45.12
CA GLU A 378 -26.71 -38.41 -46.51
C GLU A 378 -27.76 -37.29 -46.57
N ASP A 379 -27.42 -36.14 -47.15
CA ASP A 379 -28.40 -35.09 -47.47
C ASP A 379 -29.30 -35.63 -48.60
N ILE A 380 -30.27 -36.48 -48.27
CA ILE A 380 -31.27 -36.98 -49.22
C ILE A 380 -32.17 -35.79 -49.57
N THR A 381 -31.68 -35.01 -50.54
CA THR A 381 -32.35 -33.93 -51.22
C THR A 381 -32.79 -32.76 -50.35
N ARG A 382 -32.22 -31.58 -50.65
CA ARG A 382 -32.84 -30.26 -50.43
C ARG A 382 -34.22 -30.10 -51.14
N LYS A 383 -34.90 -31.18 -51.51
CA LYS A 383 -36.22 -31.22 -52.14
C LYS A 383 -37.29 -31.95 -51.31
N ALA A 384 -36.95 -32.70 -50.25
CA ALA A 384 -37.93 -33.47 -49.47
C ALA A 384 -38.33 -32.85 -48.11
N THR A 385 -37.55 -31.90 -47.57
CA THR A 385 -37.77 -31.32 -46.23
C THR A 385 -38.89 -30.26 -46.16
N VAL A 386 -39.77 -30.19 -47.15
CA VAL A 386 -40.94 -29.29 -47.14
C VAL A 386 -42.18 -29.96 -46.53
N LEU A 387 -42.15 -31.28 -46.25
CA LEU A 387 -43.35 -32.04 -45.90
C LEU A 387 -43.33 -32.76 -44.54
N SER A 388 -42.35 -32.50 -43.67
CA SER A 388 -42.32 -33.10 -42.32
C SER A 388 -42.14 -32.06 -41.21
N SER A 389 -43.28 -31.69 -40.60
CA SER A 389 -43.48 -31.34 -39.18
C SER A 389 -42.61 -30.26 -38.50
N SER A 390 -43.24 -29.10 -38.28
CA SER A 390 -43.35 -28.34 -37.01
C SER A 390 -42.15 -27.66 -36.32
N ARG A 391 -40.96 -27.54 -36.92
CA ARG A 391 -39.95 -26.57 -36.43
C ARG A 391 -39.45 -25.70 -37.57
N ALA A 392 -39.49 -24.37 -37.37
CA ALA A 392 -38.95 -23.41 -38.32
C ALA A 392 -37.46 -23.74 -38.55
N PRO A 393 -36.99 -23.84 -39.81
CA PRO A 393 -35.58 -24.07 -40.07
C PRO A 393 -34.82 -22.86 -39.53
N GLY A 394 -33.93 -23.10 -38.57
CA GLY A 394 -33.01 -22.08 -38.10
C GLY A 394 -32.13 -21.56 -39.25
N PRO A 395 -31.39 -20.46 -39.04
CA PRO A 395 -30.44 -19.96 -40.02
C PRO A 395 -29.46 -21.07 -40.45
N PRO A 396 -29.08 -21.14 -41.75
CA PRO A 396 -28.18 -22.19 -42.22
C PRO A 396 -26.86 -22.15 -41.42
N HIS A 397 -26.51 -23.27 -40.81
CA HIS A 397 -25.29 -23.41 -40.02
C HIS A 397 -24.37 -24.46 -40.63
N ASP A 398 -23.07 -24.19 -40.58
CA ASP A 398 -22.03 -25.18 -40.91
C ASP A 398 -21.61 -25.88 -39.61
N ALA A 399 -21.95 -27.16 -39.49
CA ALA A 399 -21.69 -27.99 -38.31
C ALA A 399 -20.23 -28.43 -38.18
N PHE A 400 -19.51 -28.50 -39.30
CA PHE A 400 -18.19 -29.15 -39.38
C PHE A 400 -17.06 -28.14 -39.56
N ASN A 401 -17.38 -26.88 -39.84
CA ASN A 401 -16.40 -25.83 -40.06
C ASN A 401 -16.19 -24.97 -38.80
N LEU A 402 -14.93 -24.73 -38.46
CA LEU A 402 -14.55 -23.90 -37.33
C LEU A 402 -14.72 -22.41 -37.63
N GLY A 403 -14.43 -21.97 -38.86
CA GLY A 403 -14.56 -20.57 -39.29
C GLY A 403 -14.00 -19.55 -38.28
N ARG A 404 -14.79 -18.52 -37.97
CA ARG A 404 -14.43 -17.46 -37.01
C ARG A 404 -14.70 -17.83 -35.54
N ARG A 405 -15.18 -19.04 -35.26
CA ARG A 405 -15.49 -19.46 -33.87
C ARG A 405 -14.24 -19.51 -32.99
N ILE A 406 -13.09 -19.81 -33.61
CA ILE A 406 -11.77 -19.79 -32.94
C ILE A 406 -11.36 -18.41 -32.43
N ASP A 407 -11.91 -17.33 -33.00
CA ASP A 407 -11.59 -15.96 -32.58
C ASP A 407 -11.97 -15.73 -31.11
N LEU A 408 -12.92 -16.49 -30.55
CA LEU A 408 -13.28 -16.41 -29.13
C LEU A 408 -12.15 -16.84 -28.18
N LEU A 409 -11.24 -17.71 -28.64
CA LEU A 409 -10.03 -18.10 -27.92
C LEU A 409 -8.88 -17.11 -28.17
N LYS A 410 -8.74 -16.62 -29.41
CA LYS A 410 -7.63 -15.75 -29.83
C LYS A 410 -7.82 -14.29 -29.42
N THR A 411 -9.07 -13.82 -29.33
CA THR A 411 -9.37 -12.43 -29.01
C THR A 411 -9.13 -12.18 -27.53
N ASN A 412 -8.13 -11.34 -27.21
CA ASN A 412 -7.82 -10.85 -25.86
C ASN A 412 -8.90 -9.88 -25.30
N SER A 413 -10.15 -10.00 -25.72
CA SER A 413 -11.26 -9.21 -25.17
C SER A 413 -11.58 -9.75 -23.78
N GLN A 414 -11.05 -9.08 -22.76
CA GLN A 414 -11.15 -9.48 -21.35
C GLN A 414 -12.54 -9.21 -20.75
N ALA A 415 -13.43 -8.50 -21.46
CA ALA A 415 -14.73 -8.15 -20.93
C ALA A 415 -15.79 -9.17 -21.32
N ALA A 416 -16.60 -9.57 -20.33
CA ALA A 416 -17.82 -10.32 -20.57
C ALA A 416 -18.92 -9.43 -21.16
N LEU A 417 -19.79 -10.02 -21.98
CA LEU A 417 -20.93 -9.34 -22.57
C LEU A 417 -21.88 -8.78 -21.48
N SER A 418 -22.25 -7.50 -21.63
CA SER A 418 -23.21 -6.87 -20.72
C SER A 418 -24.60 -7.48 -20.87
N SER A 419 -25.36 -7.61 -19.77
CA SER A 419 -26.71 -8.18 -19.80
C SER A 419 -27.62 -7.45 -20.78
N TYR A 420 -27.54 -6.12 -20.87
CA TYR A 420 -28.33 -5.33 -21.82
C TYR A 420 -28.00 -5.67 -23.28
N LEU A 421 -26.70 -5.75 -23.60
CA LEU A 421 -26.23 -6.12 -24.94
C LEU A 421 -26.63 -7.56 -25.31
N ALA A 422 -26.64 -8.47 -24.33
CA ALA A 422 -27.11 -9.84 -24.55
C ALA A 422 -28.61 -9.92 -24.90
N GLU A 423 -29.44 -9.00 -24.39
CA GLU A 423 -30.88 -9.00 -24.72
C GLU A 423 -31.18 -8.35 -26.08
N GLU A 424 -30.37 -7.37 -26.48
CA GLU A 424 -30.55 -6.67 -27.76
C GLU A 424 -29.98 -7.44 -28.95
N ASP A 425 -29.07 -8.39 -28.69
CA ASP A 425 -28.42 -9.17 -29.72
C ASP A 425 -29.42 -9.99 -30.56
N GLN A 426 -29.51 -9.63 -31.84
CA GLN A 426 -30.37 -10.33 -32.80
C GLN A 426 -29.62 -11.38 -33.61
N SER A 427 -28.29 -11.42 -33.50
CA SER A 427 -27.48 -12.36 -34.26
C SER A 427 -27.55 -13.77 -33.67
N THR A 428 -27.29 -14.77 -34.52
CA THR A 428 -27.32 -16.18 -34.11
C THR A 428 -25.91 -16.61 -33.81
N HIS A 429 -25.74 -17.26 -32.65
CA HIS A 429 -24.46 -17.67 -32.12
C HIS A 429 -24.40 -19.17 -31.91
N TYR A 430 -23.20 -19.65 -31.62
CA TYR A 430 -22.96 -21.02 -31.17
C TYR A 430 -22.88 -21.07 -29.64
N LEU A 431 -22.95 -22.28 -29.08
CA LEU A 431 -23.08 -22.52 -27.65
C LEU A 431 -21.90 -21.97 -26.82
N GLU A 432 -20.72 -21.84 -27.42
CA GLU A 432 -19.53 -21.30 -26.73
C GLU A 432 -19.67 -19.82 -26.35
N VAL A 433 -20.54 -19.06 -27.00
CA VAL A 433 -20.75 -17.62 -26.71
C VAL A 433 -21.39 -17.40 -25.34
N PRO A 434 -22.59 -17.95 -25.02
CA PRO A 434 -23.14 -17.83 -23.68
C PRO A 434 -22.28 -18.52 -22.62
N PHE A 435 -21.66 -19.68 -22.97
CA PHE A 435 -20.75 -20.38 -22.05
C PHE A 435 -19.55 -19.50 -21.65
N ARG A 436 -18.84 -18.90 -22.62
CA ARG A 436 -17.71 -18.01 -22.39
C ARG A 436 -18.12 -16.83 -21.52
N ASN A 437 -19.19 -16.13 -21.91
CA ASN A 437 -19.58 -14.88 -21.28
C ASN A 437 -20.08 -15.08 -19.85
N PHE A 438 -20.75 -16.19 -19.55
CA PHE A 438 -21.13 -16.52 -18.18
C PHE A 438 -19.91 -16.83 -17.31
N ASN A 439 -19.06 -17.76 -17.78
CA ASN A 439 -17.91 -18.23 -17.01
C ASN A 439 -16.84 -17.14 -16.81
N LEU A 440 -16.57 -16.33 -17.82
CA LEU A 440 -15.65 -15.19 -17.71
C LEU A 440 -16.11 -14.20 -16.63
N ALA A 441 -17.38 -13.80 -16.68
CA ALA A 441 -17.98 -12.93 -15.67
C ALA A 441 -17.92 -13.54 -14.27
N LEU A 442 -18.19 -14.85 -14.15
CA LEU A 442 -18.13 -15.57 -12.90
C LEU A 442 -16.72 -15.53 -12.30
N ILE A 443 -15.70 -15.83 -13.10
CA ILE A 443 -14.30 -15.88 -12.66
C ILE A 443 -13.79 -14.50 -12.26
N ASP A 444 -14.11 -13.45 -13.01
CA ASP A 444 -13.67 -12.09 -12.69
C ASP A 444 -14.26 -11.60 -11.37
N ASN A 445 -15.56 -11.85 -11.14
CA ASN A 445 -16.22 -11.47 -9.90
C ASN A 445 -15.80 -12.35 -8.72
N ALA A 446 -15.62 -13.64 -8.94
CA ALA A 446 -15.06 -14.57 -7.96
C ALA A 446 -13.64 -14.14 -7.53
N THR A 447 -12.79 -13.76 -8.49
CA THR A 447 -11.45 -13.23 -8.22
C THR A 447 -11.53 -11.98 -7.36
N ALA A 448 -12.33 -11.00 -7.77
CA ALA A 448 -12.48 -9.73 -7.05
C ALA A 448 -12.95 -9.93 -5.61
N GLU A 449 -13.95 -10.79 -5.40
CA GLU A 449 -14.46 -11.08 -4.06
C GLU A 449 -13.43 -11.83 -3.20
N TYR A 450 -12.76 -12.85 -3.75
CA TYR A 450 -11.76 -13.60 -3.00
C TYR A 450 -10.61 -12.69 -2.55
N THR A 451 -10.11 -11.83 -3.45
CA THR A 451 -9.07 -10.85 -3.13
C THR A 451 -9.55 -9.84 -2.08
N PHE A 452 -10.80 -9.37 -2.18
CA PHE A 452 -11.39 -8.51 -1.16
C PHE A 452 -11.44 -9.21 0.21
N MET A 453 -12.02 -10.42 0.28
CA MET A 453 -12.14 -11.17 1.52
C MET A 453 -10.78 -11.48 2.13
N ALA A 454 -9.81 -11.87 1.30
CA ALA A 454 -8.42 -12.11 1.71
C ALA A 454 -7.77 -10.85 2.29
N THR A 455 -8.07 -9.67 1.76
CA THR A 455 -7.48 -8.40 2.21
C THR A 455 -8.18 -7.81 3.44
N PHE A 456 -9.51 -7.91 3.51
CA PHE A 456 -10.31 -7.30 4.57
C PHE A 456 -10.36 -8.16 5.84
N PHE A 457 -10.51 -9.48 5.70
CA PHE A 457 -10.62 -10.37 6.85
C PHE A 457 -9.27 -10.87 7.38
N SER A 458 -8.17 -10.69 6.65
CA SER A 458 -6.82 -11.02 7.14
C SER A 458 -6.20 -9.83 7.89
N PRO A 459 -5.53 -10.04 9.05
CA PRO A 459 -5.16 -11.32 9.67
C PRO A 459 -6.17 -11.87 10.68
N ALA A 460 -7.34 -11.24 10.83
CA ALA A 460 -8.34 -11.66 11.82
C ALA A 460 -8.85 -13.10 11.60
N LEU A 461 -9.02 -13.51 10.34
CA LEU A 461 -9.37 -14.86 9.92
C LEU A 461 -8.20 -15.50 9.16
N SER A 462 -8.05 -16.82 9.31
CA SER A 462 -7.06 -17.58 8.53
C SER A 462 -7.49 -17.72 7.07
N PHE A 463 -6.52 -17.85 6.15
CA PHE A 463 -6.80 -18.06 4.72
C PHE A 463 -7.66 -19.31 4.44
N GLY A 464 -7.55 -20.34 5.27
CA GLY A 464 -8.41 -21.53 5.21
C GLY A 464 -9.88 -21.19 5.53
N GLN A 465 -10.13 -20.38 6.56
CA GLN A 465 -11.50 -19.94 6.88
C GLN A 465 -12.05 -18.98 5.83
N ILE A 466 -11.22 -18.07 5.31
CA ILE A 466 -11.60 -17.16 4.23
C ILE A 466 -12.03 -17.94 2.98
N SER A 467 -11.32 -19.02 2.63
CA SER A 467 -11.68 -19.87 1.49
C SER A 467 -13.01 -20.60 1.71
N LYS A 468 -13.28 -21.10 2.94
CA LYS A 468 -14.59 -21.70 3.28
C LYS A 468 -15.72 -20.67 3.20
N ASN A 469 -15.49 -19.47 3.73
CA ASN A 469 -16.44 -18.37 3.70
C ASN A 469 -16.74 -17.93 2.24
N PHE A 470 -15.71 -17.85 1.40
CA PHE A 470 -15.85 -17.56 -0.02
C PHE A 470 -16.71 -18.61 -0.73
N ASN A 471 -16.43 -19.90 -0.50
CA ASN A 471 -17.22 -20.98 -1.07
C ASN A 471 -18.68 -20.90 -0.62
N TYR A 472 -18.93 -20.62 0.66
CA TYR A 472 -20.29 -20.38 1.16
C TYR A 472 -21.00 -19.23 0.42
N VAL A 473 -20.30 -18.17 0.03
CA VAL A 473 -20.88 -17.05 -0.72
C VAL A 473 -21.19 -17.46 -2.17
N PHE A 474 -20.26 -18.12 -2.85
CA PHE A 474 -20.36 -18.41 -4.28
C PHE A 474 -21.06 -19.70 -4.65
N GLU A 475 -21.23 -20.64 -3.72
CA GLU A 475 -21.77 -21.98 -4.03
C GLU A 475 -23.09 -21.97 -4.81
N PRO A 476 -24.11 -21.15 -4.48
CA PRO A 476 -25.33 -21.06 -5.31
C PRO A 476 -25.07 -20.51 -6.72
N THR A 477 -24.07 -19.63 -6.86
CA THR A 477 -23.71 -19.04 -8.15
C THR A 477 -22.95 -20.04 -9.01
N PHE A 478 -22.08 -20.86 -8.39
CA PHE A 478 -21.42 -21.98 -9.03
C PHE A 478 -22.43 -23.03 -9.50
N GLU A 479 -23.43 -23.37 -8.68
CA GLU A 479 -24.51 -24.28 -9.07
C GLU A 479 -25.30 -23.77 -10.28
N LEU A 480 -25.59 -22.45 -10.34
CA LEU A 480 -26.23 -21.82 -11.49
C LEU A 480 -25.36 -21.95 -12.75
N GLY A 481 -24.06 -21.70 -12.64
CA GLY A 481 -23.12 -21.87 -13.75
C GLY A 481 -22.99 -23.31 -14.24
N GLN A 482 -23.01 -24.28 -13.32
CA GLN A 482 -23.02 -25.70 -13.67
C GLN A 482 -24.32 -26.10 -14.38
N THR A 483 -25.46 -25.59 -13.91
CA THR A 483 -26.78 -25.83 -14.50
C THR A 483 -26.85 -25.26 -15.93
N LEU A 484 -26.40 -24.02 -16.13
CA LEU A 484 -26.31 -23.41 -17.45
C LEU A 484 -25.42 -24.23 -18.39
N SER A 485 -24.21 -24.59 -17.94
CA SER A 485 -23.27 -25.38 -18.74
C SER A 485 -23.86 -26.74 -19.13
N ARG A 486 -24.55 -27.41 -18.21
CA ARG A 486 -25.26 -28.67 -18.46
C ARG A 486 -26.39 -28.49 -19.47
N SER A 487 -27.16 -27.41 -19.36
CA SER A 487 -28.25 -27.10 -20.28
C SER A 487 -27.75 -26.84 -21.71
N LEU A 488 -26.67 -26.08 -21.87
CA LEU A 488 -26.09 -25.76 -23.19
C LEU A 488 -25.52 -27.01 -23.89
N VAL A 489 -24.92 -27.91 -23.13
CA VAL A 489 -24.14 -29.05 -23.64
C VAL A 489 -24.99 -30.33 -23.74
N GLY A 490 -26.07 -30.44 -22.97
CA GLY A 490 -26.90 -31.64 -22.88
C GLY A 490 -27.59 -32.01 -24.20
N GLU A 491 -28.21 -31.05 -24.87
CA GLU A 491 -28.96 -31.28 -26.12
C GLU A 491 -28.13 -31.02 -27.39
N SER A 492 -26.94 -30.42 -27.26
CA SER A 492 -26.09 -30.10 -28.40
C SER A 492 -25.30 -31.31 -28.91
N TYR A 493 -25.22 -31.45 -30.23
CA TYR A 493 -24.34 -32.39 -30.94
C TYR A 493 -23.15 -31.70 -31.62
N ASP A 494 -22.84 -30.46 -31.23
CA ASP A 494 -21.73 -29.67 -31.75
C ASP A 494 -20.37 -30.09 -31.14
N ALA A 495 -19.63 -30.93 -31.85
CA ALA A 495 -18.31 -31.39 -31.41
C ALA A 495 -17.30 -30.24 -31.27
N LEU A 496 -17.30 -29.29 -32.21
CA LEU A 496 -16.37 -28.15 -32.21
C LEU A 496 -16.71 -27.14 -31.11
N GLY A 497 -18.01 -26.83 -30.93
CA GLY A 497 -18.46 -25.94 -29.86
C GLY A 497 -18.16 -26.49 -28.47
N LEU A 498 -18.27 -27.80 -28.30
CA LEU A 498 -17.93 -28.44 -27.04
C LEU A 498 -16.42 -28.44 -26.77
N LEU A 499 -15.60 -28.69 -27.80
CA LEU A 499 -14.15 -28.58 -27.68
C LEU A 499 -13.71 -27.14 -27.38
N LEU A 500 -14.34 -26.14 -28.01
CA LEU A 500 -14.14 -24.72 -27.67
C LEU A 500 -14.45 -24.42 -26.21
N CYS A 501 -15.56 -24.92 -25.68
CA CYS A 501 -15.89 -24.78 -24.25
C CYS A 501 -14.85 -25.43 -23.33
N ILE A 502 -14.28 -26.58 -23.71
CA ILE A 502 -13.19 -27.23 -22.97
C ILE A 502 -11.95 -26.33 -22.96
N ARG A 503 -11.55 -25.79 -24.12
CA ARG A 503 -10.39 -24.89 -24.22
C ARG A 503 -10.60 -23.58 -23.44
N LEU A 504 -11.81 -23.02 -23.49
CA LEU A 504 -12.18 -21.87 -22.67
C LEU A 504 -12.05 -22.19 -21.17
N ASN A 505 -12.53 -23.35 -20.72
CA ASN A 505 -12.41 -23.77 -19.33
C ASN A 505 -10.95 -23.99 -18.89
N GLN A 506 -10.09 -24.52 -19.79
CA GLN A 506 -8.66 -24.62 -19.55
C GLN A 506 -8.00 -23.23 -19.45
N HIS A 507 -8.35 -22.29 -20.32
CA HIS A 507 -7.87 -20.92 -20.26
C HIS A 507 -8.28 -20.25 -18.93
N PHE A 508 -9.52 -20.43 -18.51
CA PHE A 508 -10.03 -19.99 -17.21
C PHE A 508 -9.26 -20.58 -16.02
N ALA A 509 -8.90 -21.86 -16.08
CA ALA A 509 -8.05 -22.50 -15.07
C ALA A 509 -6.68 -21.81 -14.97
N PHE A 510 -6.04 -21.57 -16.12
CA PHE A 510 -4.74 -20.90 -16.20
C PHE A 510 -4.81 -19.46 -15.67
N GLU A 511 -5.88 -18.73 -15.99
CA GLU A 511 -6.12 -17.38 -15.46
C GLU A 511 -6.22 -17.37 -13.93
N LEU A 512 -6.98 -18.30 -13.35
CA LEU A 512 -7.14 -18.42 -11.90
C LEU A 512 -5.81 -18.76 -11.20
N GLN A 513 -5.01 -19.65 -11.79
CA GLN A 513 -3.68 -19.97 -11.30
C GLN A 513 -2.77 -18.74 -11.33
N ARG A 514 -2.79 -17.97 -12.42
CA ARG A 514 -2.04 -16.70 -12.55
C ARG A 514 -2.47 -15.68 -11.50
N ARG A 515 -3.77 -15.59 -11.22
CA ARG A 515 -4.37 -14.70 -10.21
C ARG A 515 -4.22 -15.22 -8.77
N LYS A 516 -3.76 -16.46 -8.57
CA LYS A 516 -3.58 -17.14 -7.27
C LYS A 516 -4.89 -17.27 -6.47
N VAL A 517 -5.98 -17.66 -7.13
CA VAL A 517 -7.30 -17.85 -6.50
C VAL A 517 -7.69 -19.33 -6.50
N PRO A 518 -7.19 -20.15 -5.56
CA PRO A 518 -7.42 -21.60 -5.55
C PRO A 518 -8.86 -21.99 -5.18
N ALA A 519 -9.64 -21.06 -4.62
CA ALA A 519 -11.00 -21.35 -4.15
C ALA A 519 -11.98 -21.67 -5.28
N VAL A 520 -11.67 -21.32 -6.54
CA VAL A 520 -12.53 -21.55 -7.71
C VAL A 520 -12.17 -22.84 -8.45
N ASP A 521 -11.04 -23.49 -8.11
CA ASP A 521 -10.54 -24.69 -8.81
C ASP A 521 -11.57 -25.83 -8.80
N GLY A 522 -12.33 -25.97 -7.71
CA GLY A 522 -13.41 -26.95 -7.61
C GLY A 522 -14.50 -26.78 -8.68
N TYR A 523 -14.85 -25.53 -9.00
CA TYR A 523 -15.83 -25.23 -10.05
C TYR A 523 -15.29 -25.54 -11.45
N ILE A 524 -14.04 -25.18 -11.73
CA ILE A 524 -13.37 -25.47 -12.99
C ILE A 524 -13.29 -26.98 -13.23
N ASN A 525 -12.87 -27.74 -12.21
CA ASN A 525 -12.75 -29.19 -12.29
C ASN A 525 -14.11 -29.87 -12.50
N ALA A 526 -15.17 -29.40 -11.81
CA ALA A 526 -16.52 -29.90 -12.03
C ALA A 526 -17.01 -29.64 -13.47
N THR A 527 -16.70 -28.47 -14.04
CA THR A 527 -17.00 -28.16 -15.44
C THR A 527 -16.20 -29.05 -16.40
N THR A 528 -14.92 -29.30 -16.12
CA THR A 528 -14.09 -30.25 -16.88
C THR A 528 -14.69 -31.66 -16.88
N MET A 529 -15.13 -32.15 -15.72
CA MET A 529 -15.80 -33.45 -15.56
C MET A 529 -17.16 -33.54 -16.26
N LEU A 530 -17.79 -32.40 -16.58
CA LEU A 530 -19.02 -32.34 -17.35
C LEU A 530 -18.77 -32.39 -18.87
N LEU A 531 -17.78 -31.63 -19.35
CA LEU A 531 -17.57 -31.41 -20.79
C LEU A 531 -16.92 -32.61 -21.49
N TRP A 532 -15.87 -33.21 -20.89
CA TRP A 532 -15.11 -34.29 -21.53
C TRP A 532 -15.94 -35.55 -21.85
N PRO A 533 -16.73 -36.11 -20.91
CA PRO A 533 -17.55 -37.28 -21.20
C PRO A 533 -18.58 -36.98 -22.29
N ARG A 534 -19.11 -35.76 -22.34
CA ARG A 534 -20.04 -35.38 -23.40
C ARG A 534 -19.36 -35.35 -24.76
N LEU A 535 -18.14 -34.83 -24.86
CA LEU A 535 -17.40 -34.79 -26.12
C LEU A 535 -17.18 -36.20 -26.66
N GLN A 536 -16.84 -37.14 -25.77
CA GLN A 536 -16.69 -38.53 -26.15
C GLN A 536 -18.00 -39.11 -26.71
N VAL A 537 -19.15 -38.86 -26.08
CA VAL A 537 -20.46 -39.33 -26.60
C VAL A 537 -20.76 -38.77 -28.00
N ILE A 538 -20.43 -37.50 -28.27
CA ILE A 538 -20.63 -36.89 -29.59
C ILE A 538 -19.69 -37.51 -30.62
N MET A 539 -18.41 -37.72 -30.27
CA MET A 539 -17.44 -38.36 -31.16
C MET A 539 -17.79 -39.81 -31.47
N ASP A 540 -18.25 -40.57 -30.47
CA ASP A 540 -18.72 -41.95 -30.66
C ASP A 540 -19.95 -41.97 -31.58
N ARG A 541 -20.84 -40.98 -31.47
CA ARG A 541 -21.98 -40.82 -32.38
C ARG A 541 -21.56 -40.53 -33.83
N HIS A 542 -20.50 -39.74 -34.05
CA HIS A 542 -19.92 -39.57 -35.39
C HIS A 542 -19.35 -40.88 -35.93
N CYS A 543 -18.65 -41.66 -35.09
CA CYS A 543 -18.13 -42.98 -35.47
C CYS A 543 -19.27 -43.93 -35.86
N ASP A 544 -20.32 -44.03 -35.03
CA ASP A 544 -21.48 -44.88 -35.32
C ASP A 544 -22.21 -44.46 -36.60
N SER A 545 -22.32 -43.15 -36.85
CA SER A 545 -22.92 -42.62 -38.08
C SER A 545 -22.16 -43.06 -39.33
N VAL A 546 -20.82 -42.96 -39.30
CA VAL A 546 -19.96 -43.44 -40.40
C VAL A 546 -20.06 -44.96 -40.54
N ARG A 547 -20.04 -45.70 -39.43
CA ARG A 547 -20.16 -47.17 -39.45
C ARG A 547 -21.50 -47.64 -40.03
N HIS A 548 -22.60 -46.94 -39.70
CA HIS A 548 -23.91 -47.20 -40.30
C HIS A 548 -23.89 -46.95 -41.81
N LEU A 549 -23.24 -45.87 -42.26
CA LEU A 549 -23.08 -45.59 -43.69
C LEU A 549 -22.25 -46.69 -44.38
N THR A 550 -21.13 -47.12 -43.78
CA THR A 550 -20.30 -48.24 -44.26
C THR A 550 -21.11 -49.52 -44.42
N ASN A 551 -21.99 -49.84 -43.48
CA ASN A 551 -22.83 -51.03 -43.54
C ASN A 551 -23.95 -50.91 -44.59
N ALA A 552 -24.39 -49.70 -44.90
CA ALA A 552 -25.37 -49.42 -45.95
C ALA A 552 -24.79 -49.54 -47.37
N VAL A 553 -23.46 -49.49 -47.54
CA VAL A 553 -22.81 -49.68 -48.84
C VAL A 553 -23.06 -51.11 -49.34
N PRO A 554 -23.72 -51.28 -50.52
CA PRO A 554 -24.06 -52.60 -51.05
C PRO A 554 -22.80 -53.37 -51.46
N SER A 555 -22.68 -54.62 -51.00
CA SER A 555 -21.53 -55.50 -51.29
C SER A 555 -21.36 -55.84 -52.78
N LYS A 556 -22.43 -55.73 -53.60
CA LYS A 556 -22.39 -55.87 -55.06
C LYS A 556 -23.32 -54.83 -55.70
N PRO A 557 -22.81 -53.70 -56.19
CA PRO A 557 -23.62 -52.72 -56.89
C PRO A 557 -24.03 -53.24 -58.28
N ASN A 558 -25.25 -52.91 -58.72
CA ASN A 558 -25.70 -53.20 -60.09
C ASN A 558 -24.81 -52.46 -61.11
N ARG A 559 -24.59 -53.05 -62.30
CA ARG A 559 -23.77 -52.44 -63.37
C ARG A 559 -24.22 -51.02 -63.75
N ALA A 560 -25.53 -50.73 -63.64
CA ALA A 560 -26.10 -49.41 -63.89
C ALA A 560 -25.73 -48.37 -62.81
N ASP A 561 -25.48 -48.79 -61.58
CA ASP A 561 -25.08 -47.93 -60.47
C ASP A 561 -23.56 -47.74 -60.45
N GLN A 562 -22.79 -48.77 -60.83
CA GLN A 562 -21.34 -48.66 -61.05
C GLN A 562 -20.98 -47.60 -62.10
N ALA A 563 -21.78 -47.45 -63.16
CA ALA A 563 -21.55 -46.46 -64.19
C ALA A 563 -21.77 -45.01 -63.72
N LYS A 564 -22.51 -44.81 -62.62
CA LYS A 564 -22.81 -43.48 -62.04
C LYS A 564 -21.81 -43.07 -60.95
N LEU A 565 -20.96 -43.98 -60.49
CA LEU A 565 -19.97 -43.70 -59.46
C LEU A 565 -18.85 -42.82 -60.04
N SER A 566 -18.68 -41.64 -59.44
CA SER A 566 -17.67 -40.66 -59.82
C SER A 566 -16.41 -40.82 -58.96
N ALA A 567 -15.22 -40.70 -59.55
CA ALA A 567 -13.96 -40.67 -58.81
C ALA A 567 -13.76 -39.36 -58.00
N ALA A 568 -14.74 -38.45 -57.98
CA ALA A 568 -14.71 -37.25 -57.16
C ALA A 568 -14.72 -37.60 -55.65
N PRO A 569 -14.17 -36.72 -54.80
CA PRO A 569 -14.22 -36.92 -53.35
C PRO A 569 -15.66 -37.03 -52.82
N HIS A 570 -15.86 -37.93 -51.86
CA HIS A 570 -17.14 -38.12 -51.21
C HIS A 570 -17.46 -36.93 -50.27
N VAL A 571 -18.74 -36.62 -50.06
CA VAL A 571 -19.15 -35.52 -49.16
C VAL A 571 -18.68 -35.76 -47.72
N VAL A 572 -18.68 -37.03 -47.28
CA VAL A 572 -18.15 -37.46 -45.97
C VAL A 572 -16.69 -37.08 -45.80
N THR A 573 -15.87 -37.19 -46.86
CA THR A 573 -14.46 -36.80 -46.85
C THR A 573 -14.28 -35.32 -46.61
N GLN A 574 -15.09 -34.49 -47.27
CA GLN A 574 -15.06 -33.04 -47.06
C GLN A 574 -15.47 -32.69 -45.62
N ARG A 575 -16.59 -33.25 -45.13
CA ARG A 575 -17.07 -33.00 -43.75
C ARG A 575 -16.09 -33.49 -42.69
N PHE A 576 -15.48 -34.66 -42.90
CA PHE A 576 -14.43 -35.20 -42.03
C PHE A 576 -13.19 -34.32 -42.06
N GLY A 577 -12.72 -33.89 -43.23
CA GLY A 577 -11.57 -32.99 -43.36
C GLY A 577 -11.80 -31.66 -42.63
N GLN A 578 -12.98 -31.07 -42.75
CA GLN A 578 -13.35 -29.82 -42.05
C GLN A 578 -13.40 -30.02 -40.52
N LEU A 579 -14.01 -31.11 -40.06
CA LEU A 579 -14.06 -31.44 -38.64
C LEU A 579 -12.66 -31.68 -38.09
N LEU A 580 -11.84 -32.47 -38.80
CA LEU A 580 -10.46 -32.78 -38.43
C LEU A 580 -9.64 -31.49 -38.33
N HIS A 581 -9.69 -30.62 -39.34
CA HIS A 581 -9.05 -29.30 -39.30
C HIS A 581 -9.46 -28.51 -38.06
N GLY A 582 -10.76 -28.44 -37.74
CA GLY A 582 -11.24 -27.73 -36.56
C GLY A 582 -10.69 -28.30 -35.25
N PHE A 583 -10.57 -29.62 -35.14
CA PHE A 583 -9.96 -30.28 -33.98
C PHE A 583 -8.45 -30.01 -33.89
N LEU A 584 -7.72 -30.08 -35.00
CA LEU A 584 -6.29 -29.80 -35.05
C LEU A 584 -5.99 -28.36 -34.65
N ALA A 585 -6.73 -27.40 -35.20
CA ALA A 585 -6.61 -25.97 -34.86
C ALA A 585 -6.83 -25.69 -33.37
N LEU A 586 -7.74 -26.44 -32.73
CA LEU A 586 -8.04 -26.31 -31.31
C LEU A 586 -7.09 -27.11 -30.40
N SER A 587 -6.18 -27.89 -30.98
CA SER A 587 -5.20 -28.72 -30.28
C SER A 587 -3.76 -28.19 -30.35
N ALA A 588 -3.50 -27.15 -31.14
CA ALA A 588 -2.15 -26.60 -31.33
C ALA A 588 -1.46 -26.17 -30.02
N ASP A 589 -2.19 -25.50 -29.12
CA ASP A 589 -1.64 -24.92 -27.88
C ASP A 589 -1.99 -25.73 -26.60
N ALA A 590 -2.56 -26.93 -26.75
CA ALA A 590 -3.17 -27.65 -25.65
C ALA A 590 -2.29 -28.78 -25.08
N GLY A 591 -2.24 -28.87 -23.74
CA GLY A 591 -1.42 -29.86 -23.04
C GLY A 591 -2.11 -31.17 -22.65
N ASP A 592 -3.45 -31.25 -22.72
CA ASP A 592 -4.23 -32.44 -22.34
C ASP A 592 -5.17 -32.87 -23.47
N ASP A 593 -4.60 -33.58 -24.44
CA ASP A 593 -5.26 -33.97 -25.68
C ASP A 593 -5.51 -35.48 -25.78
N GLY A 594 -5.16 -36.25 -24.73
CA GLY A 594 -5.30 -37.71 -24.74
C GLY A 594 -6.68 -38.21 -25.19
N PRO A 595 -7.79 -37.71 -24.62
CA PRO A 595 -9.13 -38.10 -25.03
C PRO A 595 -9.49 -37.67 -26.46
N VAL A 596 -8.98 -36.51 -26.90
CA VAL A 596 -9.20 -35.97 -28.25
C VAL A 596 -8.51 -36.85 -29.28
N VAL A 597 -7.21 -37.11 -29.10
CA VAL A 597 -6.38 -37.94 -29.99
C VAL A 597 -6.99 -39.33 -30.14
N ALA A 598 -7.38 -39.97 -29.03
CA ALA A 598 -7.99 -41.29 -29.06
C ALA A 598 -9.33 -41.31 -29.81
N SER A 599 -10.13 -40.25 -29.69
CA SER A 599 -11.43 -40.14 -30.38
C SER A 599 -11.26 -39.84 -31.87
N LEU A 600 -10.30 -38.98 -32.23
CA LEU A 600 -9.97 -38.69 -33.62
C LEU A 600 -9.38 -39.90 -34.36
N ARG A 601 -8.47 -40.65 -33.74
CA ARG A 601 -7.91 -41.88 -34.35
C ARG A 601 -9.00 -42.92 -34.62
N ARG A 602 -9.96 -43.08 -33.69
CA ARG A 602 -11.13 -43.96 -33.89
C ARG A 602 -11.99 -43.48 -35.07
N LEU A 603 -12.34 -42.19 -35.09
CA LEU A 603 -13.14 -41.63 -36.17
C LEU A 603 -12.45 -41.73 -37.54
N ARG A 604 -11.14 -41.45 -37.58
CA ARG A 604 -10.29 -41.62 -38.77
C ARG A 604 -10.36 -43.05 -39.31
N SER A 605 -10.17 -44.04 -38.45
CA SER A 605 -10.21 -45.46 -38.84
C SER A 605 -11.57 -45.87 -39.43
N GLU A 606 -12.68 -45.37 -38.88
CA GLU A 606 -14.02 -45.63 -39.43
C GLU A 606 -14.23 -44.97 -40.81
N VAL A 607 -13.72 -43.75 -41.00
CA VAL A 607 -13.78 -43.03 -42.29
C VAL A 607 -12.91 -43.72 -43.35
N GLU A 608 -11.72 -44.17 -43.01
CA GLU A 608 -10.86 -44.95 -43.91
C GLU A 608 -11.53 -46.28 -44.31
N THR A 609 -12.13 -46.98 -43.33
CA THR A 609 -12.87 -48.22 -43.58
C THR A 609 -14.07 -47.97 -44.51
N PHE A 610 -14.79 -46.87 -44.31
CA PHE A 610 -15.86 -46.44 -45.20
C PHE A 610 -15.36 -46.20 -46.63
N LEU A 611 -14.30 -45.40 -46.79
CA LEU A 611 -13.74 -45.06 -48.09
C LEU A 611 -13.21 -46.29 -48.82
N GLY A 612 -12.54 -47.21 -48.13
CA GLY A 612 -12.08 -48.48 -48.68
C GLY A 612 -13.25 -49.33 -49.19
N ARG A 613 -14.30 -49.51 -48.39
CA ARG A 613 -15.49 -50.27 -48.78
C ARG A 613 -16.26 -49.62 -49.95
N GLN A 614 -16.33 -48.29 -49.99
CA GLN A 614 -16.90 -47.56 -51.11
C GLN A 614 -16.03 -47.71 -52.37
N ALA A 615 -14.70 -47.76 -52.23
CA ALA A 615 -13.78 -47.95 -53.34
C ALA A 615 -13.88 -49.36 -53.96
N GLU A 616 -14.17 -50.39 -53.17
CA GLU A 616 -14.43 -51.77 -53.67
C GLU A 616 -15.67 -51.83 -54.57
N SER A 617 -16.64 -50.94 -54.37
CA SER A 617 -17.88 -50.87 -55.16
C SER A 617 -17.67 -50.48 -56.63
N TYR A 618 -16.52 -49.89 -56.99
CA TYR A 618 -16.21 -49.47 -58.37
C TYR A 618 -15.88 -50.63 -59.31
N GLY A 619 -15.48 -51.79 -58.79
CA GLY A 619 -15.09 -52.98 -59.57
C GLY A 619 -13.79 -52.85 -60.40
N ASP A 620 -13.42 -51.64 -60.82
CA ASP A 620 -12.18 -51.32 -61.54
C ASP A 620 -11.12 -50.77 -60.57
N LYS A 621 -9.99 -51.48 -60.45
CA LYS A 621 -8.86 -51.10 -59.57
C LYS A 621 -8.31 -49.71 -59.87
N ARG A 622 -8.31 -49.28 -61.14
CA ARG A 622 -7.77 -47.95 -61.51
C ARG A 622 -8.71 -46.84 -61.05
N LYS A 623 -10.02 -46.97 -61.26
CA LYS A 623 -11.02 -46.00 -60.80
C LYS A 623 -11.14 -45.98 -59.27
N SER A 624 -11.06 -47.15 -58.64
CA SER A 624 -11.04 -47.32 -57.18
C SER A 624 -9.84 -46.59 -56.56
N GLY A 625 -8.63 -46.79 -57.09
CA GLY A 625 -7.42 -46.08 -56.64
C GLY A 625 -7.50 -44.57 -56.86
N ARG A 626 -8.03 -44.10 -58.00
CA ARG A 626 -8.27 -42.66 -58.25
C ARG A 626 -9.22 -42.03 -57.24
N PHE A 627 -10.31 -42.72 -56.92
CA PHE A 627 -11.25 -42.27 -55.91
C PHE A 627 -10.53 -42.11 -54.56
N LEU A 628 -9.79 -43.12 -54.09
CA LEU A 628 -9.06 -43.04 -52.82
C LEU A 628 -8.01 -41.92 -52.82
N TYR A 629 -7.22 -41.81 -53.89
CA TYR A 629 -6.24 -40.73 -54.07
C TYR A 629 -6.89 -39.34 -53.95
N ASN A 630 -8.00 -39.11 -54.65
CA ASN A 630 -8.70 -37.83 -54.63
C ASN A 630 -9.26 -37.50 -53.23
N ASN A 631 -9.77 -38.50 -52.51
CA ASN A 631 -10.29 -38.30 -51.16
C ASN A 631 -9.17 -37.95 -50.16
N TYR A 632 -8.08 -38.72 -50.14
CA TYR A 632 -6.95 -38.44 -49.23
C TYR A 632 -6.24 -37.13 -49.60
N SER A 633 -6.12 -36.83 -50.90
CA SER A 633 -5.57 -35.53 -51.33
C SER A 633 -6.46 -34.37 -50.89
N LEU A 634 -7.79 -34.52 -50.87
CA LEU A 634 -8.68 -33.48 -50.36
C LEU A 634 -8.50 -33.29 -48.84
N ILE A 635 -8.46 -34.37 -48.06
CA ILE A 635 -8.23 -34.30 -46.62
C ILE A 635 -6.93 -33.55 -46.33
N LEU A 636 -5.82 -33.95 -46.97
CA LEU A 636 -4.53 -33.28 -46.85
C LEU A 636 -4.58 -31.81 -47.20
N THR A 637 -5.29 -31.44 -48.27
CA THR A 637 -5.43 -30.04 -48.70
C THR A 637 -6.20 -29.22 -47.66
N ILE A 638 -7.16 -29.82 -46.95
CA ILE A 638 -7.91 -29.12 -45.91
C ILE A 638 -7.06 -28.92 -44.65
N ILE A 639 -6.23 -29.90 -44.28
CA ILE A 639 -5.43 -29.85 -43.03
C ILE A 639 -4.00 -29.33 -43.21
N SER A 640 -3.58 -28.94 -44.42
CA SER A 640 -2.18 -28.58 -44.72
C SER A 640 -1.68 -27.36 -43.95
N ASP A 641 -2.59 -26.45 -43.62
CA ASP A 641 -2.26 -25.16 -43.02
C ASP A 641 -2.24 -25.22 -41.48
N GLU A 642 -2.57 -26.38 -40.90
CA GLU A 642 -2.63 -26.60 -39.46
C GLU A 642 -1.26 -26.97 -38.88
N SER A 643 -0.97 -26.42 -37.69
CA SER A 643 0.31 -26.60 -36.99
C SER A 643 0.12 -27.31 -35.65
N GLY A 644 1.10 -28.13 -35.26
CA GLY A 644 1.12 -28.81 -33.96
C GLY A 644 1.46 -30.29 -34.10
N THR A 645 1.89 -30.93 -33.00
CA THR A 645 2.35 -32.33 -33.01
C THR A 645 1.28 -33.30 -33.53
N LEU A 646 0.02 -33.08 -33.14
CA LEU A 646 -1.10 -33.87 -33.63
C LEU A 646 -1.38 -33.62 -35.12
N ALA A 647 -1.22 -32.38 -35.60
CA ALA A 647 -1.43 -32.04 -37.00
C ALA A 647 -0.38 -32.71 -37.89
N GLU A 648 0.89 -32.66 -37.49
CA GLU A 648 2.00 -33.34 -38.17
C GLU A 648 1.76 -34.85 -38.28
N GLU A 649 1.33 -35.52 -37.19
CA GLU A 649 1.00 -36.95 -37.20
C GLU A 649 -0.13 -37.28 -38.20
N GLN A 650 -1.17 -36.43 -38.28
CA GLN A 650 -2.28 -36.66 -39.21
C GLN A 650 -1.88 -36.37 -40.66
N GLN A 651 -1.06 -35.35 -40.89
CA GLN A 651 -0.54 -35.01 -42.22
C GLN A 651 0.33 -36.16 -42.75
N GLU A 652 1.31 -36.64 -41.98
CA GLU A 652 2.18 -37.76 -42.36
C GLU A 652 1.36 -39.02 -42.71
N HIS A 653 0.38 -39.36 -41.87
CA HIS A 653 -0.49 -40.52 -42.10
C HIS A 653 -1.28 -40.43 -43.41
N PHE A 654 -1.87 -39.28 -43.74
CA PHE A 654 -2.60 -39.13 -45.00
C PHE A 654 -1.67 -38.96 -46.21
N GLU A 655 -0.45 -38.45 -46.03
CA GLU A 655 0.58 -38.41 -47.09
C GLU A 655 1.01 -39.83 -47.49
N GLU A 656 1.25 -40.71 -46.52
CA GLU A 656 1.54 -42.12 -46.76
C GLU A 656 0.40 -42.81 -47.52
N LEU A 657 -0.85 -42.60 -47.09
CA LEU A 657 -2.03 -43.16 -47.76
C LEU A 657 -2.19 -42.61 -49.18
N LYS A 658 -1.94 -41.31 -49.40
CA LYS A 658 -1.98 -40.73 -50.74
C LYS A 658 -0.91 -41.32 -51.66
N ALA A 659 0.31 -41.50 -51.16
CA ALA A 659 1.42 -42.07 -51.93
C ALA A 659 1.12 -43.50 -52.39
N GLN A 660 0.47 -44.32 -51.56
CA GLN A 660 0.08 -45.70 -51.89
C GLN A 660 -0.85 -45.81 -53.11
N PHE A 661 -1.68 -44.80 -53.38
CA PHE A 661 -2.63 -44.81 -54.50
C PHE A 661 -2.20 -43.91 -55.68
N GLN A 662 -0.99 -43.34 -55.63
CA GLN A 662 -0.47 -42.42 -56.64
C GLN A 662 -0.26 -43.07 -58.01
N GLU A 663 0.08 -44.36 -58.06
CA GLU A 663 0.23 -45.11 -59.31
C GLU A 663 -1.10 -45.37 -60.04
N ALA A 664 -2.22 -45.31 -59.32
CA ALA A 664 -3.56 -45.50 -59.90
C ALA A 664 -4.16 -44.20 -60.47
N ALA A 665 -3.60 -43.03 -60.11
CA ALA A 665 -4.12 -41.69 -60.39
C ALA A 665 -4.37 -41.38 -61.89
#